data_AF-A0A3B9GQ42-F1
#
_entry.id   AF-A0A3B9GQ42-F1
#
_cell.length_a   1.000
_cell.length_b   1.000
_cell.length_c   1.000
_cell.angle_alpha   90.00
_cell.angle_beta   90.00
_cell.angle_gamma   90.00
#
_symmetry.space_group_name_H-M   'P 1'
#
loop_
_entity.id
_entity.type
_entity.pdbx_description
1 polymer ?
#
loop_
_entity_poly.entity_id
_entity_poly.type
_entity_poly.pdbx_seq_one_letter_code
_entity_poly.pdbx_strand_id
1 'polypeptide(L)'
;MERILFIFLCGLLVLPSWGRQRTVKEADVIARTVMQGRNFAKSKSLKGIQNMKVVRSSDILDRTDVTASHEVFYAFKPESDGGYVLVSADDCMPEVLAMSDEGEFDENNIPDNMKVLLQDYAEALAAIESGKATAQSVFYPKYTVENEVEPLLGDIKYNQGSPYNAKCPLRPSTNTRPATGCVATAMAQVMRYHRWPQDYGEGSVSYTSKSEKDTVEVSYDFSKVKFDWAAMMDGYKGTKCTDYTGDDKKSTADSLKYYTCSGIRYYSGSNIAVDSLIVFNDESFTGSVQLMLADDEGNLLQPVGSSKNYFNKSHGNLVQLATFTFSMPGTYEDGNYRFYIATKVNKADAWSFVDKAPDWEKWSDKSTHVPAYVPVVKKGDKYYIEGKEFACVYTQKAMDAVAELMAACGASVKMSYGASSSASTSTIASAGYNYFGYDHNALYITSKYLAIDGWHKHLQQEMLEARPVIYRGTSDSGGGHAFVLDGFRYTDDIPYYHVNWGWGGSSNGYFLITLLKPSEAGTGGSVSNYSHDNGMILNFKKNDGVEEYSLGVRGMSVDTTYVLPGGKITATVPASMINLGVAAYTGAMKMCLKSSTGKIYDMGTTHSASALKQNYYYTNSKTITYTIPASMPVGDYTLTMFGEPSDGNKCEVYNAYEITIHVLAEDPSTAIEGVLRYDFDEETKTAKVRRFSLVAANNALQYVGDIVVPDSVTYQGVRYEVTAIGDSAFFECTGLNSLVMSDHVKSVGKHAFNGCTALTKVQYPAKFKGAVEAYTFYKCMALKSLTLPDSITSIATYAFATNGLKSLVVPKGVESIATKAFYENDSIKEITLPEGLTTVSMSAFRGCIALEKVNIPSTFAKIPNYAFYGCTSLKTITFPETVTNISAYAFKDCSSMTEIHVSGDAPATLGTKAFDNTNECPIYVPSAAVEAYKTAWSAYASRIQAEITVGVNNIKVLDGENDAIYTLDGVKVVNPQKGSIYIVNGKKVILR
;
A
#
# COMPACT_ATOMS: atom_id res chain seq x y z
N MET A 1 -55.32 -4.88 16.61
CA MET A 1 -54.45 -4.29 17.64
C MET A 1 -53.13 -3.97 17.00
N GLU A 2 -52.80 -2.68 17.00
CA GLU A 2 -51.46 -2.08 16.88
C GLU A 2 -50.65 -2.29 15.58
N ARG A 3 -50.86 -1.35 14.65
CA ARG A 3 -49.81 -0.72 13.83
C ARG A 3 -49.94 0.78 14.06
N ILE A 4 -48.98 1.41 14.73
CA ILE A 4 -48.62 2.85 14.76
C ILE A 4 -47.42 2.99 15.73
N LEU A 5 -46.50 3.95 15.45
CA LEU A 5 -45.24 4.29 16.15
C LEU A 5 -44.05 3.36 15.80
N PHE A 6 -42.95 3.77 15.17
CA PHE A 6 -42.14 4.98 15.32
C PHE A 6 -41.38 5.32 14.02
N ILE A 7 -41.62 6.51 13.46
CA ILE A 7 -40.66 7.26 12.63
C ILE A 7 -40.18 8.37 13.56
N PHE A 8 -38.95 8.31 14.08
CA PHE A 8 -38.19 9.43 14.66
C PHE A 8 -36.81 8.90 15.08
N LEU A 9 -35.79 9.06 14.23
CA LEU A 9 -34.36 9.28 14.55
C LEU A 9 -33.50 9.10 13.27
N CYS A 10 -33.49 10.10 12.40
CA CYS A 10 -32.48 10.24 11.34
C CYS A 10 -31.84 11.64 11.37
N GLY A 11 -31.52 12.10 12.59
CA GLY A 11 -30.69 13.28 12.82
C GLY A 11 -29.35 12.85 13.40
N LEU A 12 -28.28 13.20 12.69
CA LEU A 12 -26.90 13.40 13.18
C LEU A 12 -26.53 12.68 14.49
N LEU A 13 -25.99 11.49 14.35
CA LEU A 13 -24.95 11.01 15.25
C LEU A 13 -23.72 10.71 14.39
N VAL A 14 -22.82 11.69 14.28
CA VAL A 14 -21.40 11.32 14.22
C VAL A 14 -21.10 10.83 15.62
N LEU A 15 -21.34 9.54 15.87
CA LEU A 15 -20.83 8.88 17.06
C LEU A 15 -19.30 9.04 17.00
N PRO A 16 -18.63 9.38 18.11
CA PRO A 16 -17.20 9.16 18.18
C PRO A 16 -16.97 7.69 17.82
N SER A 17 -16.08 7.42 16.86
CA SER A 17 -15.78 6.08 16.34
C SER A 17 -15.00 5.26 17.36
N TRP A 18 -15.56 5.07 18.55
CA TRP A 18 -15.10 4.06 19.48
C TRP A 18 -15.76 2.77 19.01
N GLY A 19 -15.01 2.04 18.19
CA GLY A 19 -15.42 0.70 17.85
C GLY A 19 -15.43 -0.16 19.10
N ARG A 20 -16.37 -1.09 19.13
CA ARG A 20 -16.44 -2.12 20.15
C ARG A 20 -15.57 -3.28 19.70
N GLN A 21 -14.72 -3.75 20.62
CA GLN A 21 -14.00 -4.99 20.42
C GLN A 21 -14.98 -6.15 20.15
N ARG A 22 -14.82 -6.80 18.99
CA ARG A 22 -15.49 -8.05 18.63
C ARG A 22 -14.95 -9.18 19.49
N THR A 23 -15.84 -10.05 19.95
CA THR A 23 -15.46 -11.29 20.61
C THR A 23 -14.99 -12.32 19.59
N VAL A 24 -14.20 -13.30 20.04
CA VAL A 24 -13.81 -14.46 19.22
C VAL A 24 -15.02 -15.17 18.60
N LYS A 25 -16.15 -15.25 19.32
CA LYS A 25 -17.38 -15.89 18.81
C LYS A 25 -18.01 -15.10 17.66
N GLU A 26 -18.04 -13.78 17.77
CA GLU A 26 -18.55 -12.92 16.70
C GLU A 26 -17.65 -13.00 15.47
N ALA A 27 -16.33 -13.00 15.68
CA ALA A 27 -15.36 -13.15 14.62
C ALA A 27 -15.39 -14.55 13.96
N ASP A 28 -15.65 -15.61 14.73
CA ASP A 28 -15.83 -16.98 14.21
C ASP A 28 -17.07 -17.08 13.30
N VAL A 29 -18.17 -16.40 13.66
CA VAL A 29 -19.37 -16.33 12.81
C VAL A 29 -19.05 -15.62 11.49
N ILE A 30 -18.32 -14.50 11.52
CA ILE A 30 -17.89 -13.78 10.32
C ILE A 30 -17.02 -14.69 9.44
N ALA A 31 -15.97 -15.30 10.01
CA ALA A 31 -15.08 -16.20 9.29
C ALA A 31 -15.82 -17.39 8.64
N ARG A 32 -16.74 -18.02 9.38
CA ARG A 32 -17.59 -19.11 8.84
C ARG A 32 -18.48 -18.62 7.71
N THR A 33 -19.09 -17.45 7.85
CA THR A 33 -19.98 -16.87 6.83
C THR A 33 -19.20 -16.62 5.53
N VAL A 34 -18.03 -16.01 5.64
CA VAL A 34 -17.11 -15.74 4.52
C VAL A 34 -16.67 -17.05 3.84
N MET A 35 -16.27 -18.06 4.61
CA MET A 35 -15.84 -19.35 4.07
C MET A 35 -16.99 -20.19 3.49
N GLN A 36 -18.19 -20.16 4.10
CA GLN A 36 -19.36 -20.92 3.64
C GLN A 36 -19.97 -20.35 2.36
N GLY A 37 -20.04 -19.02 2.23
CA GLY A 37 -20.49 -18.36 1.01
C GLY A 37 -19.67 -18.74 -0.23
N ARG A 38 -18.39 -19.09 -0.02
CA ARG A 38 -17.44 -19.44 -1.09
C ARG A 38 -17.45 -20.93 -1.46
N ASN A 39 -17.73 -21.82 -0.52
CA ASN A 39 -17.81 -23.27 -0.77
C ASN A 39 -19.06 -23.71 -1.56
N PHE A 40 -20.03 -22.81 -1.79
CA PHE A 40 -21.11 -23.08 -2.76
C PHE A 40 -20.63 -23.03 -4.22
N ALA A 41 -19.48 -22.40 -4.51
CA ALA A 41 -18.95 -22.25 -5.88
C ALA A 41 -17.93 -23.32 -6.29
N LYS A 42 -17.29 -24.04 -5.34
CA LYS A 42 -16.36 -25.15 -5.62
C LYS A 42 -16.63 -26.31 -4.67
N SER A 43 -16.92 -27.49 -5.21
CA SER A 43 -17.29 -28.71 -4.48
C SER A 43 -16.16 -29.24 -3.56
N LYS A 44 -15.96 -28.63 -2.39
CA LYS A 44 -15.09 -29.14 -1.31
C LYS A 44 -15.86 -29.26 0.01
N SER A 45 -15.49 -30.23 0.83
CA SER A 45 -16.36 -30.78 1.88
C SER A 45 -16.56 -29.82 3.07
N LEU A 46 -17.80 -29.68 3.53
CA LEU A 46 -18.21 -28.91 4.72
C LEU A 46 -17.52 -29.31 6.04
N LYS A 47 -16.73 -30.39 6.07
CA LYS A 47 -16.09 -30.90 7.29
C LYS A 47 -14.99 -29.98 7.84
N GLY A 48 -14.16 -29.38 6.98
CA GLY A 48 -13.08 -28.49 7.42
C GLY A 48 -13.56 -27.19 8.07
N ILE A 49 -14.74 -26.69 7.66
CA ILE A 49 -15.33 -25.48 8.28
C ILE A 49 -15.85 -25.78 9.68
N GLN A 50 -16.30 -27.01 9.99
CA GLN A 50 -16.81 -27.32 11.34
C GLN A 50 -15.71 -27.20 12.42
N ASN A 51 -14.45 -27.47 12.05
CA ASN A 51 -13.32 -27.38 12.95
C ASN A 51 -12.34 -26.29 12.47
N MET A 52 -12.51 -25.06 12.98
CA MET A 52 -11.56 -23.98 12.75
C MET A 52 -10.67 -23.78 13.97
N LYS A 53 -9.36 -23.69 13.72
CA LYS A 53 -8.40 -23.21 14.73
C LYS A 53 -8.38 -21.69 14.70
N VAL A 54 -8.41 -21.08 15.88
CA VAL A 54 -8.28 -19.63 16.05
C VAL A 54 -6.89 -19.27 16.58
N VAL A 55 -6.29 -18.22 16.02
CA VAL A 55 -5.06 -17.60 16.51
C VAL A 55 -5.36 -16.13 16.83
N ARG A 56 -4.94 -15.65 18.00
CA ARG A 56 -5.18 -14.26 18.41
C ARG A 56 -4.02 -13.38 17.98
N SER A 57 -4.29 -12.10 17.78
CA SER A 57 -3.22 -11.12 17.51
C SER A 57 -2.17 -11.11 18.62
N SER A 58 -2.57 -11.31 19.89
CA SER A 58 -1.65 -11.42 21.02
C SER A 58 -0.73 -12.63 21.03
N ASP A 59 -1.07 -13.68 20.27
CA ASP A 59 -0.24 -14.89 20.19
C ASP A 59 0.91 -14.71 19.20
N ILE A 60 0.88 -13.62 18.42
CA ILE A 60 1.75 -13.36 17.28
C ILE A 60 2.56 -12.07 17.47
N LEU A 61 1.91 -10.99 17.92
CA LEU A 61 2.52 -9.67 18.06
C LEU A 61 3.15 -9.51 19.45
N ASP A 62 4.37 -8.98 19.49
CA ASP A 62 5.02 -8.62 20.75
C ASP A 62 4.24 -7.45 21.39
N ARG A 63 3.75 -7.63 22.62
CA ARG A 63 2.96 -6.62 23.33
C ARG A 63 3.72 -5.33 23.64
N THR A 64 5.03 -5.30 23.44
CA THR A 64 5.84 -4.08 23.55
C THR A 64 5.76 -3.18 22.32
N ASP A 65 5.39 -3.73 21.16
CA ASP A 65 5.29 -3.01 19.88
C ASP A 65 3.83 -2.69 19.46
N VAL A 66 2.83 -3.35 20.05
CA VAL A 66 1.41 -3.11 19.74
C VAL A 66 0.92 -1.80 20.37
N THR A 67 0.51 -0.84 19.54
CA THR A 67 0.00 0.48 19.98
C THR A 67 -1.53 0.53 20.18
N ALA A 68 -2.25 -0.53 19.79
CA ALA A 68 -3.69 -0.67 19.97
C ALA A 68 -4.06 -1.07 21.41
N SER A 69 -5.25 -0.67 21.87
CA SER A 69 -5.66 -0.86 23.26
C SER A 69 -6.09 -2.30 23.63
N HIS A 70 -6.35 -3.14 22.62
CA HIS A 70 -6.83 -4.53 22.79
C HIS A 70 -6.46 -5.43 21.59
N GLU A 71 -7.08 -6.62 21.46
CA GLU A 71 -6.86 -7.50 20.30
C GLU A 71 -7.17 -6.76 19.00
N VAL A 72 -6.34 -6.94 17.99
CA VAL A 72 -6.45 -6.27 16.69
C VAL A 72 -7.18 -7.15 15.68
N PHE A 73 -6.92 -8.47 15.72
CA PHE A 73 -7.52 -9.43 14.79
C PHE A 73 -7.56 -10.85 15.37
N TYR A 74 -8.33 -11.70 14.69
CA TYR A 74 -8.39 -13.14 14.88
C TYR A 74 -8.14 -13.85 13.55
N ALA A 75 -7.20 -14.80 13.52
CA ALA A 75 -6.98 -15.66 12.36
C ALA A 75 -7.78 -16.96 12.52
N PHE A 76 -8.60 -17.30 11.54
CA PHE A 76 -9.36 -18.55 11.47
C PHE A 76 -8.82 -19.41 10.33
N LYS A 77 -8.44 -20.64 10.67
CA LYS A 77 -7.93 -21.63 9.69
C LYS A 77 -8.65 -22.98 9.79
N PRO A 78 -9.03 -23.61 8.66
CA PRO A 78 -9.59 -24.97 8.66
C PRO A 78 -8.54 -26.02 9.03
N GLU A 79 -8.92 -27.11 9.69
CA GLU A 79 -7.99 -28.18 10.09
C GLU A 79 -7.46 -29.06 8.93
N SER A 80 -8.12 -29.07 7.77
CA SER A 80 -7.78 -30.01 6.67
C SER A 80 -7.80 -29.42 5.27
N ASP A 81 -8.12 -28.14 5.12
CA ASP A 81 -8.33 -27.49 3.82
C ASP A 81 -7.56 -26.17 3.79
N GLY A 82 -6.69 -25.98 2.79
CA GLY A 82 -5.86 -24.78 2.65
C GLY A 82 -6.69 -23.49 2.58
N GLY A 83 -6.09 -22.40 3.06
CA GLY A 83 -6.69 -21.07 3.18
C GLY A 83 -6.77 -20.58 4.63
N TYR A 84 -7.05 -19.29 4.81
CA TYR A 84 -7.29 -18.67 6.12
C TYR A 84 -8.10 -17.37 5.97
N VAL A 85 -8.72 -16.93 7.05
CA VAL A 85 -9.39 -15.62 7.14
C VAL A 85 -8.88 -14.88 8.38
N LEU A 86 -8.39 -13.65 8.19
CA LEU A 86 -8.08 -12.70 9.25
C LEU A 86 -9.29 -11.78 9.46
N VAL A 87 -9.97 -11.91 10.59
CA VAL A 87 -11.12 -11.09 10.97
C VAL A 87 -10.67 -10.00 11.93
N SER A 88 -11.09 -8.76 11.73
CA SER A 88 -10.82 -7.68 12.67
C SER A 88 -11.46 -7.96 14.02
N ALA A 89 -10.71 -7.72 15.09
CA ALA A 89 -11.20 -7.80 16.45
C ALA A 89 -11.87 -6.50 16.91
N ASP A 90 -12.02 -5.49 16.04
CA ASP A 90 -12.72 -4.24 16.33
C ASP A 90 -13.68 -3.83 15.21
N ASP A 91 -14.87 -3.32 15.57
CA ASP A 91 -15.89 -2.92 14.60
C ASP A 91 -15.69 -1.52 13.99
N CYS A 92 -14.72 -0.73 14.46
CA CYS A 92 -14.26 0.46 13.72
C CYS A 92 -13.37 0.11 12.53
N MET A 93 -12.91 -1.14 12.44
CA MET A 93 -12.14 -1.70 11.34
C MET A 93 -13.00 -2.63 10.46
N PRO A 94 -12.62 -2.84 9.19
CA PRO A 94 -13.31 -3.77 8.30
C PRO A 94 -13.45 -5.16 8.93
N GLU A 95 -14.56 -5.88 8.73
CA GLU A 95 -14.79 -7.21 9.31
C GLU A 95 -13.69 -8.19 8.95
N VAL A 96 -13.26 -8.20 7.68
CA VAL A 96 -12.18 -9.07 7.22
C VAL A 96 -10.98 -8.24 6.80
N LEU A 97 -9.85 -8.45 7.44
CA LEU A 97 -8.60 -7.72 7.17
C LEU A 97 -7.80 -8.36 6.04
N ALA A 98 -7.75 -9.69 5.98
CA ALA A 98 -7.16 -10.43 4.86
C ALA A 98 -7.75 -11.83 4.77
N MET A 99 -7.59 -12.47 3.63
CA MET A 99 -7.91 -13.90 3.49
C MET A 99 -7.16 -14.51 2.32
N SER A 100 -7.00 -15.83 2.37
CA SER A 100 -6.45 -16.63 1.26
C SER A 100 -7.31 -17.87 1.04
N ASP A 101 -7.57 -18.20 -0.23
CA ASP A 101 -8.28 -19.43 -0.63
C ASP A 101 -7.33 -20.65 -0.76
N GLU A 102 -6.01 -20.42 -0.72
CA GLU A 102 -4.95 -21.44 -0.80
C GLU A 102 -3.84 -21.16 0.25
N GLY A 103 -2.99 -22.15 0.54
CA GLY A 103 -1.89 -22.01 1.52
C GLY A 103 -2.28 -22.30 2.97
N GLU A 104 -1.39 -22.05 3.93
CA GLU A 104 -1.62 -22.27 5.36
C GLU A 104 -1.18 -21.04 6.17
N PHE A 105 -1.90 -20.74 7.25
CA PHE A 105 -1.50 -19.74 8.25
C PHE A 105 -0.81 -20.48 9.42
N ASP A 106 0.52 -20.51 9.44
CA ASP A 106 1.32 -21.13 10.50
C ASP A 106 1.76 -20.08 11.53
N GLU A 107 1.14 -20.10 12.71
CA GLU A 107 1.42 -19.17 13.80
C GLU A 107 2.81 -19.30 14.41
N ASN A 108 3.48 -20.44 14.24
CA ASN A 108 4.80 -20.68 14.83
C ASN A 108 5.94 -20.29 13.88
N ASN A 109 5.64 -20.11 12.59
CA ASN A 109 6.60 -19.77 11.56
C ASN A 109 6.07 -18.62 10.69
N ILE A 110 5.52 -17.60 11.35
CA ILE A 110 5.05 -16.38 10.68
C ILE A 110 6.26 -15.65 10.11
N PRO A 111 6.34 -15.46 8.77
CA PRO A 111 7.40 -14.68 8.15
C PRO A 111 7.45 -13.28 8.76
N ASP A 112 8.65 -12.72 8.98
CA ASP A 112 8.83 -11.47 9.75
C ASP A 112 7.96 -10.32 9.23
N ASN A 113 7.70 -10.30 7.94
CA ASN A 113 6.81 -9.34 7.32
C ASN A 113 5.33 -9.57 7.46
N MET A 114 4.90 -10.81 7.59
CA MET A 114 3.55 -11.09 8.02
C MET A 114 3.38 -10.55 9.44
N LYS A 115 4.39 -10.63 10.31
CA LYS A 115 4.37 -9.93 11.62
C LYS A 115 4.28 -8.41 11.45
N VAL A 116 5.06 -7.81 10.54
CA VAL A 116 4.93 -6.36 10.28
C VAL A 116 3.54 -6.01 9.68
N LEU A 117 2.91 -6.86 8.86
CA LEU A 117 1.54 -6.60 8.34
C LEU A 117 0.52 -6.60 9.47
N LEU A 118 0.63 -7.60 10.34
CA LEU A 118 -0.21 -7.73 11.52
C LEU A 118 0.01 -6.55 12.48
N GLN A 119 1.23 -6.02 12.53
CA GLN A 119 1.59 -4.79 13.24
C GLN A 119 0.98 -3.52 12.58
N ASP A 120 0.96 -3.43 11.25
CA ASP A 120 0.34 -2.29 10.54
C ASP A 120 -1.18 -2.23 10.81
N TYR A 121 -1.87 -3.38 10.94
CA TYR A 121 -3.27 -3.40 11.39
C TYR A 121 -3.42 -2.85 12.81
N ALA A 122 -2.47 -3.14 13.69
CA ALA A 122 -2.46 -2.62 15.05
C ALA A 122 -2.28 -1.09 15.05
N GLU A 123 -1.40 -0.58 14.19
CA GLU A 123 -1.16 0.86 14.05
C GLU A 123 -2.34 1.59 13.40
N ALA A 124 -3.00 0.98 12.41
CA ALA A 124 -4.21 1.52 11.79
C ALA A 124 -5.37 1.60 12.81
N LEU A 125 -5.57 0.54 13.61
CA LEU A 125 -6.52 0.54 14.71
C LEU A 125 -6.19 1.64 15.72
N ALA A 126 -4.94 1.70 16.18
CA ALA A 126 -4.49 2.73 17.13
C ALA A 126 -4.64 4.16 16.58
N ALA A 127 -4.46 4.37 15.28
CA ALA A 127 -4.70 5.66 14.62
C ALA A 127 -6.19 6.04 14.59
N ILE A 128 -7.09 5.06 14.45
CA ILE A 128 -8.55 5.26 14.53
C ILE A 128 -8.99 5.48 15.98
N GLU A 129 -8.55 4.65 16.93
CA GLU A 129 -8.82 4.78 18.37
C GLU A 129 -8.35 6.15 18.91
N SER A 130 -7.20 6.65 18.42
CA SER A 130 -6.66 7.96 18.79
C SER A 130 -7.23 9.14 17.98
N GLY A 131 -8.17 8.89 17.06
CA GLY A 131 -8.80 9.91 16.22
C GLY A 131 -7.89 10.59 15.20
N LYS A 132 -6.69 10.04 14.93
CA LYS A 132 -5.72 10.55 13.93
C LYS A 132 -6.12 10.23 12.50
N ALA A 133 -6.93 9.20 12.30
CA ALA A 133 -7.52 8.83 11.03
C ALA A 133 -8.98 8.41 11.27
N THR A 134 -9.83 8.55 10.26
CA THR A 134 -11.17 7.94 10.29
C THR A 134 -11.11 6.59 9.59
N ALA A 135 -11.90 5.61 10.04
CA ALA A 135 -12.06 4.35 9.32
C ALA A 135 -12.37 4.62 7.83
N GLN A 136 -13.27 5.58 7.56
CA GLN A 136 -13.60 6.07 6.22
C GLN A 136 -12.37 6.48 5.39
N SER A 137 -11.48 7.30 5.95
CA SER A 137 -10.28 7.80 5.25
C SER A 137 -9.19 6.76 5.02
N VAL A 138 -9.21 5.66 5.77
CA VAL A 138 -8.19 4.60 5.68
C VAL A 138 -8.68 3.44 4.81
N PHE A 139 -9.98 3.15 4.86
CA PHE A 139 -10.55 1.93 4.30
C PHE A 139 -11.68 2.13 3.28
N TYR A 140 -12.48 3.22 3.30
CA TYR A 140 -13.73 3.29 2.52
C TYR A 140 -13.74 4.38 1.42
N PRO A 141 -13.83 4.02 0.13
CA PRO A 141 -14.02 4.98 -0.95
C PRO A 141 -15.46 5.50 -1.03
N LYS A 142 -15.66 6.71 -1.58
CA LYS A 142 -17.02 7.24 -1.89
C LYS A 142 -17.59 6.67 -3.18
N TYR A 143 -16.77 5.98 -3.98
CA TYR A 143 -17.15 5.35 -5.24
C TYR A 143 -17.29 3.84 -5.04
N THR A 144 -18.51 3.34 -5.22
CA THR A 144 -18.82 1.91 -5.25
C THR A 144 -19.44 1.54 -6.60
N VAL A 145 -19.12 0.34 -7.08
CA VAL A 145 -19.74 -0.27 -8.27
C VAL A 145 -20.52 -1.51 -7.84
N GLU A 146 -21.60 -1.82 -8.54
CA GLU A 146 -22.50 -2.91 -8.14
C GLU A 146 -21.91 -4.33 -8.34
N ASN A 147 -20.91 -4.48 -9.21
CA ASN A 147 -20.38 -5.79 -9.61
C ASN A 147 -18.92 -5.98 -9.20
N GLU A 148 -18.63 -7.13 -8.60
CA GLU A 148 -17.27 -7.61 -8.32
C GLU A 148 -16.64 -8.28 -9.55
N VAL A 149 -15.31 -8.36 -9.58
CA VAL A 149 -14.54 -9.01 -10.65
C VAL A 149 -13.61 -10.06 -10.05
N GLU A 150 -13.86 -11.32 -10.38
CA GLU A 150 -12.95 -12.44 -10.08
C GLU A 150 -11.59 -12.26 -10.81
N PRO A 151 -10.49 -12.85 -10.31
CA PRO A 151 -9.16 -12.65 -10.88
C PRO A 151 -9.09 -13.02 -12.36
N LEU A 152 -8.92 -11.99 -13.21
CA LEU A 152 -8.90 -12.10 -14.67
C LEU A 152 -7.73 -12.95 -15.17
N LEU A 153 -6.56 -12.92 -14.51
CA LEU A 153 -5.40 -13.71 -14.92
C LEU A 153 -5.59 -15.21 -14.67
N GLY A 154 -6.52 -15.61 -13.79
CA GLY A 154 -6.75 -17.01 -13.44
C GLY A 154 -5.47 -17.71 -12.98
N ASP A 155 -5.07 -18.76 -13.70
CA ASP A 155 -3.90 -19.59 -13.36
C ASP A 155 -2.57 -19.02 -13.86
N ILE A 156 -2.55 -17.89 -14.57
CA ILE A 156 -1.31 -17.27 -15.06
C ILE A 156 -0.48 -16.76 -13.87
N LYS A 157 0.61 -17.48 -13.56
CA LYS A 157 1.47 -17.30 -12.38
C LYS A 157 2.94 -17.29 -12.82
N TYR A 158 3.38 -16.23 -13.49
CA TYR A 158 4.76 -16.10 -13.99
C TYR A 158 5.74 -15.66 -12.91
N ASN A 159 7.04 -15.89 -13.17
CA ASN A 159 8.14 -15.56 -12.26
C ASN A 159 9.31 -14.92 -13.02
N GLN A 160 10.36 -14.52 -12.31
CA GLN A 160 11.51 -13.80 -12.85
C GLN A 160 12.77 -14.66 -13.05
N GLY A 161 12.82 -15.83 -12.43
CA GLY A 161 13.92 -16.80 -12.54
C GLY A 161 13.77 -17.76 -13.71
N SER A 162 14.45 -18.90 -13.66
CA SER A 162 14.27 -19.96 -14.65
C SER A 162 12.84 -20.53 -14.61
N PRO A 163 12.22 -20.89 -15.76
CA PRO A 163 12.75 -20.81 -17.13
C PRO A 163 12.56 -19.44 -17.81
N TYR A 164 11.87 -18.51 -17.17
CA TYR A 164 11.48 -17.20 -17.71
C TYR A 164 12.67 -16.35 -18.17
N ASN A 165 13.81 -16.43 -17.49
CA ASN A 165 15.00 -15.63 -17.80
C ASN A 165 15.98 -16.27 -18.80
N ALA A 166 15.64 -17.41 -19.41
CA ALA A 166 16.59 -18.17 -20.23
C ALA A 166 17.16 -17.39 -21.43
N LYS A 167 16.43 -16.37 -21.92
CA LYS A 167 16.83 -15.49 -23.03
C LYS A 167 17.27 -14.08 -22.61
N CYS A 168 17.30 -13.77 -21.31
CA CYS A 168 17.88 -12.51 -20.81
C CYS A 168 19.39 -12.47 -21.07
N PRO A 169 20.04 -11.31 -21.29
CA PRO A 169 21.48 -11.25 -21.63
C PRO A 169 22.37 -11.87 -20.55
N LEU A 170 23.46 -12.57 -20.93
CA LEU A 170 24.42 -13.10 -19.96
C LEU A 170 25.16 -11.96 -19.26
N ARG A 171 25.31 -12.06 -17.95
CA ARG A 171 26.09 -11.10 -17.14
C ARG A 171 27.59 -11.43 -17.22
N PRO A 172 28.44 -10.55 -17.79
CA PRO A 172 29.87 -10.83 -17.95
C PRO A 172 30.60 -11.12 -16.64
N SER A 173 30.23 -10.45 -15.55
CA SER A 173 30.89 -10.60 -14.24
C SER A 173 30.65 -11.94 -13.55
N THR A 174 29.57 -12.65 -13.89
CA THR A 174 29.14 -13.88 -13.18
C THR A 174 28.88 -15.06 -14.09
N ASN A 175 28.82 -14.86 -15.42
CA ASN A 175 28.41 -15.84 -16.40
C ASN A 175 27.03 -16.48 -16.09
N THR A 176 26.12 -15.70 -15.48
CA THR A 176 24.75 -16.13 -15.15
C THR A 176 23.70 -15.29 -15.88
N ARG A 177 22.47 -15.83 -16.00
CA ARG A 177 21.31 -15.07 -16.51
C ARG A 177 20.73 -14.21 -15.39
N PRO A 178 20.48 -12.91 -15.63
CA PRO A 178 19.84 -12.00 -14.67
C PRO A 178 18.36 -12.39 -14.46
N ALA A 179 17.71 -11.78 -13.47
CA ALA A 179 16.24 -11.84 -13.39
C ALA A 179 15.60 -11.17 -14.63
N THR A 180 14.40 -11.57 -15.02
CA THR A 180 13.66 -10.88 -16.09
C THR A 180 13.30 -9.43 -15.71
N GLY A 181 13.06 -9.19 -14.41
CA GLY A 181 12.59 -7.91 -13.86
C GLY A 181 11.07 -7.90 -13.67
N CYS A 182 10.61 -7.26 -12.59
CA CYS A 182 9.20 -7.22 -12.21
C CYS A 182 8.32 -6.51 -13.26
N VAL A 183 8.82 -5.42 -13.86
CA VAL A 183 8.14 -4.68 -14.93
C VAL A 183 7.88 -5.56 -16.16
N ALA A 184 8.89 -6.32 -16.61
CA ALA A 184 8.75 -7.24 -17.73
C ALA A 184 7.81 -8.41 -17.42
N THR A 185 7.86 -8.92 -16.19
CA THR A 185 7.00 -10.01 -15.73
C THR A 185 5.54 -9.59 -15.65
N ALA A 186 5.24 -8.43 -15.06
CA ALA A 186 3.88 -7.90 -15.00
C ALA A 186 3.32 -7.66 -16.41
N MET A 187 4.10 -7.04 -17.31
CA MET A 187 3.72 -6.84 -18.71
C MET A 187 3.47 -8.17 -19.43
N ALA A 188 4.34 -9.17 -19.26
CA ALA A 188 4.19 -10.48 -19.90
C ALA A 188 2.93 -11.23 -19.45
N GLN A 189 2.54 -11.13 -18.17
CA GLN A 189 1.30 -11.75 -17.68
C GLN A 189 0.06 -11.15 -18.35
N VAL A 190 0.00 -9.82 -18.46
CA VAL A 190 -1.12 -9.14 -19.14
C VAL A 190 -1.13 -9.43 -20.64
N MET A 191 0.05 -9.48 -21.29
CA MET A 191 0.14 -9.90 -22.69
C MET A 191 -0.31 -11.36 -22.92
N ARG A 192 0.03 -12.27 -21.99
CA ARG A 192 -0.39 -13.66 -22.03
C ARG A 192 -1.90 -13.82 -21.80
N TYR A 193 -2.51 -12.97 -20.99
CA TYR A 193 -3.95 -12.89 -20.83
C TYR A 193 -4.63 -12.48 -22.14
N HIS A 194 -4.14 -11.42 -22.80
CA HIS A 194 -4.67 -10.98 -24.09
C HIS A 194 -4.36 -11.93 -25.26
N ARG A 195 -3.32 -12.75 -25.12
CA ARG A 195 -2.67 -13.53 -26.20
C ARG A 195 -2.36 -12.63 -27.39
N TRP A 196 -1.60 -11.57 -27.15
CA TRP A 196 -1.35 -10.51 -28.12
C TRP A 196 0.09 -9.98 -28.04
N PRO A 197 0.78 -9.73 -29.18
CA PRO A 197 0.28 -9.73 -30.57
C PRO A 197 0.06 -11.12 -31.19
N GLN A 198 -0.91 -11.25 -32.11
CA GLN A 198 -1.16 -12.52 -32.84
C GLN A 198 -0.16 -12.76 -33.98
N ASP A 199 0.44 -11.69 -34.50
CA ASP A 199 1.49 -11.72 -35.51
C ASP A 199 2.78 -11.10 -34.96
N TYR A 200 3.62 -10.57 -35.84
CA TYR A 200 4.87 -9.92 -35.49
C TYR A 200 4.60 -8.60 -34.76
N GLY A 201 5.52 -8.22 -33.89
CA GLY A 201 5.60 -6.85 -33.38
C GLY A 201 6.16 -5.90 -34.43
N GLU A 202 6.45 -4.67 -34.02
CA GLU A 202 6.96 -3.63 -34.89
C GLU A 202 8.32 -3.11 -34.43
N GLY A 203 9.18 -2.76 -35.40
CA GLY A 203 10.46 -2.13 -35.13
C GLY A 203 11.48 -3.00 -34.37
N SER A 204 12.53 -2.34 -33.90
CA SER A 204 13.61 -2.93 -33.12
C SER A 204 14.17 -1.94 -32.11
N VAL A 205 14.85 -2.44 -31.10
CA VAL A 205 15.52 -1.64 -30.07
C VAL A 205 16.96 -2.12 -29.90
N SER A 206 17.89 -1.18 -29.71
CA SER A 206 19.27 -1.47 -29.30
C SER A 206 19.69 -0.47 -28.23
N TYR A 207 20.20 -0.95 -27.10
CA TYR A 207 20.66 -0.09 -26.01
C TYR A 207 21.68 -0.80 -25.11
N THR A 208 22.47 0.01 -24.42
CA THR A 208 23.40 -0.47 -23.39
C THR A 208 22.69 -0.56 -22.04
N SER A 209 22.54 -1.77 -21.50
CA SER A 209 22.07 -2.02 -20.13
C SER A 209 23.25 -1.93 -19.15
N LYS A 210 23.10 -1.10 -18.12
CA LYS A 210 24.11 -0.90 -17.07
C LYS A 210 23.55 -1.24 -15.69
N SER A 211 24.19 -2.17 -15.00
CA SER A 211 24.03 -2.40 -13.56
C SER A 211 25.32 -2.02 -12.82
N GLU A 212 25.32 -2.10 -11.49
CA GLU A 212 26.49 -1.75 -10.65
C GLU A 212 27.78 -2.49 -11.06
N LYS A 213 27.67 -3.72 -11.59
CA LYS A 213 28.81 -4.61 -11.90
C LYS A 213 28.89 -5.05 -13.37
N ASP A 214 27.87 -4.81 -14.18
CA ASP A 214 27.80 -5.32 -15.56
C ASP A 214 27.35 -4.24 -16.54
N THR A 215 27.96 -4.26 -17.73
CA THR A 215 27.49 -3.52 -18.91
C THR A 215 27.26 -4.52 -20.03
N VAL A 216 26.03 -4.58 -20.55
CA VAL A 216 25.63 -5.53 -21.61
C VAL A 216 24.88 -4.79 -22.71
N GLU A 217 25.22 -5.09 -23.97
CA GLU A 217 24.47 -4.62 -25.13
C GLU A 217 23.23 -5.49 -25.32
N VAL A 218 22.07 -4.85 -25.43
CA VAL A 218 20.79 -5.50 -25.64
C VAL A 218 20.26 -5.05 -26.98
N SER A 219 19.97 -6.01 -27.86
CA SER A 219 19.34 -5.77 -29.16
C SER A 219 18.19 -6.76 -29.34
N TYR A 220 17.03 -6.25 -29.75
CA TYR A 220 15.84 -7.05 -30.00
C TYR A 220 15.06 -6.50 -31.18
N ASP A 221 14.61 -7.39 -32.07
CA ASP A 221 13.86 -7.05 -33.29
C ASP A 221 12.46 -7.68 -33.23
N PHE A 222 11.48 -6.86 -32.89
CA PHE A 222 10.10 -7.28 -32.64
C PHE A 222 9.40 -7.72 -33.95
N SER A 223 9.87 -7.23 -35.10
CA SER A 223 9.35 -7.59 -36.42
C SER A 223 9.70 -9.02 -36.87
N LYS A 224 10.58 -9.72 -36.14
CA LYS A 224 11.08 -11.05 -36.52
C LYS A 224 10.54 -12.20 -35.68
N VAL A 225 9.90 -11.90 -34.56
CA VAL A 225 9.47 -12.93 -33.59
C VAL A 225 7.95 -12.98 -33.53
N LYS A 226 7.40 -14.19 -33.75
CA LYS A 226 5.99 -14.50 -33.51
C LYS A 226 5.88 -15.31 -32.23
N PHE A 227 5.06 -14.84 -31.29
CA PHE A 227 4.88 -15.50 -30.00
C PHE A 227 4.00 -16.74 -30.12
N ASP A 228 4.51 -17.89 -29.67
CA ASP A 228 3.74 -19.15 -29.62
C ASP A 228 2.88 -19.18 -28.34
N TRP A 229 1.77 -18.43 -28.35
CA TRP A 229 0.83 -18.36 -27.23
C TRP A 229 0.26 -19.71 -26.82
N ALA A 230 0.16 -20.66 -27.77
CA ALA A 230 -0.34 -22.01 -27.52
C ALA A 230 0.68 -22.88 -26.77
N ALA A 231 1.98 -22.65 -26.97
CA ALA A 231 3.04 -23.31 -26.21
C ALA A 231 3.27 -22.70 -24.82
N MET A 232 2.86 -21.44 -24.59
CA MET A 232 3.01 -20.77 -23.30
C MET A 232 2.01 -21.29 -22.27
N MET A 233 2.54 -21.91 -21.21
CA MET A 233 1.75 -22.39 -20.08
C MET A 233 1.36 -21.25 -19.14
N ASP A 234 0.43 -21.52 -18.23
CA ASP A 234 -0.01 -20.56 -17.22
C ASP A 234 0.98 -20.48 -16.04
N GLY A 235 1.76 -21.54 -15.78
CA GLY A 235 2.88 -21.54 -14.82
C GLY A 235 3.87 -22.69 -15.05
N TYR A 236 5.08 -22.58 -14.47
CA TYR A 236 6.22 -23.48 -14.73
C TYR A 236 6.83 -24.07 -13.44
N LYS A 237 6.01 -24.49 -12.47
CA LYS A 237 6.49 -25.18 -11.25
C LYS A 237 6.61 -26.69 -11.51
N GLY A 238 7.78 -27.29 -11.30
CA GLY A 238 8.02 -28.75 -11.45
C GLY A 238 9.20 -29.09 -12.36
N THR A 239 9.33 -30.37 -12.75
CA THR A 239 10.50 -30.90 -13.50
C THR A 239 10.31 -30.78 -15.01
N LYS A 240 11.39 -30.48 -15.75
CA LYS A 240 11.41 -30.46 -17.23
C LYS A 240 11.34 -31.88 -17.79
N CYS A 241 10.66 -32.07 -18.94
CA CYS A 241 10.49 -33.40 -19.56
C CYS A 241 11.77 -34.07 -20.02
N THR A 242 12.91 -33.38 -20.01
CA THR A 242 14.20 -33.92 -20.46
C THR A 242 15.16 -34.29 -19.33
N ASP A 243 14.83 -33.99 -18.06
CA ASP A 243 15.74 -34.23 -16.93
C ASP A 243 15.76 -35.71 -16.47
N TYR A 244 15.26 -36.61 -17.32
CA TYR A 244 15.51 -38.04 -17.22
C TYR A 244 16.41 -38.51 -18.38
N THR A 245 17.65 -38.02 -18.37
CA THR A 245 18.79 -38.86 -18.78
C THR A 245 19.28 -39.51 -17.50
N GLY A 246 19.16 -40.83 -17.38
CA GLY A 246 19.46 -41.58 -16.15
C GLY A 246 20.94 -41.61 -15.74
N ASP A 247 21.56 -40.45 -15.53
CA ASP A 247 23.00 -40.30 -15.25
C ASP A 247 23.35 -39.83 -13.84
N ASP A 248 22.38 -39.57 -12.96
CA ASP A 248 22.66 -39.35 -11.53
C ASP A 248 22.67 -40.66 -10.73
N LYS A 249 23.68 -41.51 -11.00
CA LYS A 249 24.35 -42.32 -9.96
C LYS A 249 25.83 -42.53 -10.31
N LYS A 250 26.70 -41.68 -9.77
CA LYS A 250 28.01 -42.15 -9.33
C LYS A 250 27.79 -43.15 -8.18
N SER A 251 27.69 -44.44 -8.50
CA SER A 251 28.09 -45.52 -7.59
C SER A 251 28.55 -46.72 -8.42
N THR A 252 29.88 -46.82 -8.56
CA THR A 252 30.73 -48.00 -8.68
C THR A 252 30.18 -49.30 -9.33
N ALA A 253 30.98 -49.77 -10.30
CA ALA A 253 31.27 -51.15 -10.70
C ALA A 253 30.29 -51.89 -11.63
N ASP A 254 30.85 -52.26 -12.79
CA ASP A 254 30.69 -53.52 -13.52
C ASP A 254 29.34 -54.23 -13.43
N SER A 255 28.47 -54.01 -14.41
CA SER A 255 27.59 -55.04 -15.00
C SER A 255 26.71 -54.41 -16.09
N LEU A 256 26.57 -55.13 -17.20
CA LEU A 256 25.71 -54.79 -18.34
C LEU A 256 24.29 -54.42 -17.88
N LYS A 257 23.71 -53.35 -18.43
CA LYS A 257 22.31 -52.97 -18.17
C LYS A 257 21.50 -53.01 -19.45
N TYR A 258 20.64 -54.03 -19.54
CA TYR A 258 19.56 -54.16 -20.52
C TYR A 258 18.26 -53.61 -19.91
N TYR A 259 17.36 -53.06 -20.73
CA TYR A 259 16.00 -52.68 -20.30
C TYR A 259 14.97 -53.53 -21.03
N THR A 260 14.09 -54.22 -20.30
CA THR A 260 12.90 -54.90 -20.84
C THR A 260 11.65 -54.16 -20.38
N CYS A 261 10.78 -53.79 -21.31
CA CYS A 261 9.42 -53.34 -21.03
C CYS A 261 8.49 -54.29 -21.76
N SER A 262 7.70 -55.09 -21.05
CA SER A 262 6.82 -56.09 -21.63
C SER A 262 5.36 -55.76 -21.33
N GLY A 263 4.53 -55.76 -22.37
CA GLY A 263 3.08 -55.70 -22.26
C GLY A 263 2.46 -56.93 -22.91
N ILE A 264 1.56 -57.61 -22.19
CA ILE A 264 0.77 -58.71 -22.76
C ILE A 264 -0.56 -58.13 -23.24
N ARG A 265 -0.91 -58.34 -24.51
CA ARG A 265 -2.26 -58.07 -25.03
C ARG A 265 -2.96 -59.39 -25.33
N TYR A 266 -4.10 -59.59 -24.68
CA TYR A 266 -5.02 -60.66 -25.05
C TYR A 266 -5.93 -60.19 -26.18
N TYR A 267 -6.01 -60.98 -27.25
CA TYR A 267 -7.10 -60.90 -28.21
C TYR A 267 -8.01 -62.09 -27.96
N SER A 268 -9.33 -61.92 -28.06
CA SER A 268 -10.26 -63.05 -27.92
C SER A 268 -10.01 -64.07 -29.04
N GLY A 269 -9.62 -65.28 -28.68
CA GLY A 269 -9.15 -66.33 -29.59
C GLY A 269 -7.79 -66.86 -29.14
N SER A 270 -7.45 -68.11 -29.43
CA SER A 270 -6.30 -68.88 -28.90
C SER A 270 -4.88 -68.38 -29.26
N ASN A 271 -4.71 -67.08 -29.49
CA ASN A 271 -3.44 -66.43 -29.85
C ASN A 271 -3.07 -65.38 -28.79
N ILE A 272 -1.83 -65.44 -28.30
CA ILE A 272 -1.29 -64.49 -27.32
C ILE A 272 -0.25 -63.63 -28.05
N ALA A 273 -0.40 -62.30 -27.95
CA ALA A 273 0.58 -61.36 -28.49
C ALA A 273 1.32 -60.69 -27.33
N VAL A 274 2.65 -60.76 -27.38
CA VAL A 274 3.53 -60.12 -26.40
C VAL A 274 4.30 -59.01 -27.12
N ASP A 275 3.96 -57.77 -26.78
CA ASP A 275 4.68 -56.58 -27.25
C ASP A 275 5.75 -56.25 -26.22
N SER A 276 7.00 -56.54 -26.55
CA SER A 276 8.15 -56.25 -25.70
C SER A 276 9.07 -55.23 -26.39
N LEU A 277 9.37 -54.14 -25.70
CA LEU A 277 10.43 -53.21 -26.09
C LEU A 277 11.71 -53.61 -25.36
N ILE A 278 12.74 -53.91 -26.14
CA ILE A 278 14.08 -54.22 -25.62
C ILE A 278 15.03 -53.15 -26.16
N VAL A 279 15.67 -52.39 -25.27
CA VAL A 279 16.62 -51.35 -25.66
C VAL A 279 18.02 -51.81 -25.29
N PHE A 280 18.90 -51.90 -26.30
CA PHE A 280 20.32 -52.16 -26.12
C PHE A 280 21.06 -50.82 -26.09
N ASN A 281 21.89 -50.61 -25.07
CA ASN A 281 22.68 -49.39 -24.94
C ASN A 281 24.14 -49.60 -25.41
N ASP A 282 24.36 -50.57 -26.29
CA ASP A 282 25.65 -50.92 -26.86
C ASP A 282 25.51 -51.08 -28.38
N GLU A 283 26.17 -50.21 -29.14
CA GLU A 283 26.16 -50.21 -30.61
C GLU A 283 26.87 -51.44 -31.22
N SER A 284 27.57 -52.26 -30.41
CA SER A 284 28.32 -53.44 -30.86
C SER A 284 27.55 -54.76 -30.80
N PHE A 285 26.32 -54.78 -30.25
CA PHE A 285 25.53 -56.02 -30.17
C PHE A 285 25.02 -56.45 -31.55
N THR A 286 25.53 -57.59 -32.04
CA THR A 286 25.15 -58.20 -33.32
C THR A 286 24.40 -59.53 -33.15
N GLY A 287 24.05 -59.86 -31.91
CA GLY A 287 23.42 -61.12 -31.52
C GLY A 287 21.94 -61.23 -31.86
N SER A 288 21.39 -62.43 -31.70
CA SER A 288 19.96 -62.71 -31.88
C SER A 288 19.21 -62.69 -30.55
N VAL A 289 17.96 -62.24 -30.59
CA VAL A 289 17.06 -62.14 -29.43
C VAL A 289 15.82 -62.99 -29.70
N GLN A 290 15.42 -63.82 -28.73
CA GLN A 290 14.28 -64.71 -28.90
C GLN A 290 13.48 -64.89 -27.60
N LEU A 291 12.15 -65.04 -27.74
CA LEU A 291 11.26 -65.40 -26.65
C LEU A 291 11.24 -66.93 -26.49
N MET A 292 11.51 -67.39 -25.27
CA MET A 292 11.60 -68.80 -24.91
C MET A 292 10.56 -69.15 -23.85
N LEU A 293 10.01 -70.36 -23.92
CA LEU A 293 9.21 -70.96 -22.86
C LEU A 293 10.12 -71.80 -21.97
N ALA A 294 9.95 -71.73 -20.65
CA ALA A 294 10.65 -72.58 -19.68
C ALA A 294 9.67 -73.18 -18.67
N ASP A 295 10.07 -74.31 -18.08
CA ASP A 295 9.36 -74.95 -16.98
C ASP A 295 9.57 -74.23 -15.63
N ASP A 296 8.88 -74.69 -14.59
CA ASP A 296 8.93 -74.14 -13.23
C ASP A 296 10.32 -74.24 -12.56
N GLU A 297 11.21 -75.03 -13.13
CA GLU A 297 12.58 -75.23 -12.67
C GLU A 297 13.58 -74.32 -13.41
N GLY A 298 13.10 -73.56 -14.41
CA GLY A 298 13.88 -72.62 -15.20
C GLY A 298 14.60 -73.24 -16.39
N ASN A 299 14.26 -74.47 -16.76
CA ASN A 299 14.85 -75.13 -17.93
C ASN A 299 14.14 -74.68 -19.21
N LEU A 300 14.93 -74.28 -20.22
CA LEU A 300 14.40 -73.80 -21.51
C LEU A 300 13.77 -74.96 -22.30
N LEU A 301 12.47 -74.87 -22.58
CA LEU A 301 11.71 -75.89 -23.29
C LEU A 301 11.78 -75.70 -24.81
N GLN A 302 11.39 -74.52 -25.33
CA GLN A 302 11.45 -74.24 -26.77
C GLN A 302 11.29 -72.74 -27.11
N PRO A 303 11.76 -72.28 -28.30
CA PRO A 303 11.50 -70.95 -28.80
C PRO A 303 10.06 -70.82 -29.29
N VAL A 304 9.36 -69.76 -28.86
CA VAL A 304 7.92 -69.61 -29.15
C VAL A 304 7.61 -68.52 -30.17
N GLY A 305 8.52 -67.59 -30.48
CA GLY A 305 8.26 -66.51 -31.44
C GLY A 305 9.47 -66.10 -32.29
N SER A 306 9.19 -65.37 -33.37
CA SER A 306 10.21 -64.71 -34.20
C SER A 306 10.06 -63.18 -34.09
N SER A 307 11.18 -62.45 -34.05
CA SER A 307 11.21 -60.99 -33.99
C SER A 307 11.26 -60.37 -35.38
N LYS A 308 10.64 -59.19 -35.55
CA LYS A 308 10.87 -58.30 -36.70
C LYS A 308 11.70 -57.10 -36.27
N ASN A 309 12.91 -56.97 -36.79
CA ASN A 309 13.82 -55.87 -36.45
C ASN A 309 13.45 -54.59 -37.20
N TYR A 310 13.35 -53.47 -36.49
CA TYR A 310 13.29 -52.12 -37.08
C TYR A 310 14.60 -51.38 -36.78
N PHE A 311 15.21 -50.78 -37.81
CA PHE A 311 16.40 -49.94 -37.67
C PHE A 311 16.00 -48.47 -37.80
N ASN A 312 16.31 -47.65 -36.79
CA ASN A 312 16.24 -46.19 -36.91
C ASN A 312 17.64 -45.58 -36.70
N LYS A 313 18.18 -44.93 -37.75
CA LYS A 313 19.53 -44.33 -37.75
C LYS A 313 19.59 -42.87 -37.29
N SER A 314 18.47 -42.26 -36.86
CA SER A 314 18.44 -40.81 -36.57
C SER A 314 18.89 -40.41 -35.16
N HIS A 315 19.09 -41.37 -34.25
CA HIS A 315 19.62 -41.13 -32.90
C HIS A 315 20.67 -42.21 -32.65
N GLY A 316 21.90 -41.85 -32.30
CA GLY A 316 23.05 -42.76 -32.17
C GLY A 316 22.96 -43.78 -31.03
N ASN A 317 21.92 -44.62 -31.03
CA ASN A 317 21.74 -45.82 -30.23
C ASN A 317 20.92 -46.83 -31.04
N LEU A 318 21.30 -48.11 -30.96
CA LEU A 318 20.66 -49.21 -31.68
C LEU A 318 19.37 -49.64 -30.95
N VAL A 319 18.22 -49.12 -31.38
CA VAL A 319 16.91 -49.53 -30.85
C VAL A 319 16.36 -50.69 -31.69
N GLN A 320 16.40 -51.92 -31.16
CA GLN A 320 15.82 -53.09 -31.81
C GLN A 320 14.42 -53.37 -31.24
N LEU A 321 13.39 -52.91 -31.95
CA LEU A 321 12.01 -53.27 -31.63
C LEU A 321 11.77 -54.74 -32.02
N ALA A 322 11.21 -55.56 -31.14
CA ALA A 322 10.86 -56.95 -31.44
C ALA A 322 9.47 -57.29 -30.90
N THR A 323 8.47 -57.28 -31.78
CA THR A 323 7.14 -57.83 -31.47
C THR A 323 7.18 -59.35 -31.66
N PHE A 324 6.74 -60.11 -30.64
CA PHE A 324 6.62 -61.56 -30.71
C PHE A 324 5.16 -61.95 -30.72
N THR A 325 4.71 -62.53 -31.83
CA THR A 325 3.39 -63.15 -31.91
C THR A 325 3.58 -64.65 -31.95
N PHE A 326 2.90 -65.37 -31.05
CA PHE A 326 2.94 -66.82 -31.07
C PHE A 326 1.57 -67.43 -30.80
N SER A 327 1.35 -68.57 -31.43
CA SER A 327 0.22 -69.44 -31.18
C SER A 327 0.80 -70.64 -30.45
N MET A 328 0.25 -71.02 -29.31
CA MET A 328 0.68 -72.25 -28.63
C MET A 328 0.34 -73.44 -29.53
N PRO A 329 1.33 -74.14 -30.11
CA PRO A 329 1.04 -75.29 -30.95
C PRO A 329 0.97 -76.51 -30.05
N GLY A 330 -0.21 -77.13 -29.98
CA GLY A 330 -0.41 -78.44 -29.34
C GLY A 330 -0.95 -78.41 -27.92
N THR A 331 -1.40 -79.59 -27.47
CA THR A 331 -1.88 -79.87 -26.12
C THR A 331 -0.70 -79.94 -25.16
N TYR A 332 -0.49 -78.86 -24.40
CA TYR A 332 0.41 -78.85 -23.23
C TYR A 332 -0.35 -79.43 -22.04
N GLU A 333 0.32 -80.22 -21.20
CA GLU A 333 -0.28 -80.72 -19.96
C GLU A 333 -0.51 -79.56 -18.97
N ASP A 334 -1.51 -79.70 -18.10
CA ASP A 334 -1.81 -78.69 -17.08
C ASP A 334 -0.60 -78.52 -16.15
N GLY A 335 0.05 -77.35 -16.24
CA GLY A 335 1.25 -77.00 -15.45
C GLY A 335 1.56 -75.51 -15.54
N ASN A 336 2.39 -74.98 -14.62
CA ASN A 336 2.79 -73.58 -14.70
C ASN A 336 4.00 -73.45 -15.64
N TYR A 337 3.94 -72.44 -16.50
CA TYR A 337 5.01 -72.14 -17.45
C TYR A 337 5.41 -70.67 -17.34
N ARG A 338 6.70 -70.38 -17.56
CA ARG A 338 7.24 -69.01 -17.54
C ARG A 338 7.87 -68.67 -18.88
N PHE A 339 7.69 -67.43 -19.35
CA PHE A 339 8.36 -66.94 -20.55
C PHE A 339 9.60 -66.14 -20.17
N TYR A 340 10.67 -66.35 -20.92
CA TYR A 340 11.93 -65.68 -20.74
C TYR A 340 12.41 -65.05 -22.05
N ILE A 341 13.09 -63.91 -21.93
CA ILE A 341 13.83 -63.31 -23.03
C ILE A 341 15.27 -63.81 -22.92
N ALA A 342 15.73 -64.51 -23.96
CA ALA A 342 17.09 -65.00 -24.04
C ALA A 342 17.84 -64.30 -25.18
N THR A 343 19.14 -64.12 -24.97
CA THR A 343 20.04 -63.55 -25.98
C THR A 343 21.17 -64.51 -26.30
N LYS A 344 21.74 -64.33 -27.50
CA LYS A 344 22.81 -65.16 -28.03
C LYS A 344 23.68 -64.31 -28.94
N VAL A 345 24.97 -64.21 -28.62
CA VAL A 345 25.90 -63.31 -29.31
C VAL A 345 26.36 -63.91 -30.65
N ASN A 346 26.74 -65.20 -30.69
CA ASN A 346 27.09 -65.90 -31.93
C ASN A 346 26.24 -67.16 -32.15
N LYS A 347 26.12 -67.63 -33.41
CA LYS A 347 25.27 -68.77 -33.79
C LYS A 347 25.61 -70.10 -33.09
N ALA A 348 26.81 -70.26 -32.55
CA ALA A 348 27.26 -71.45 -31.83
C ALA A 348 27.08 -71.37 -30.30
N ASP A 349 26.78 -70.19 -29.75
CA ASP A 349 26.67 -70.00 -28.31
C ASP A 349 25.34 -70.55 -27.76
N ALA A 350 25.38 -70.98 -26.50
CA ALA A 350 24.19 -71.34 -25.73
C ALA A 350 23.38 -70.08 -25.37
N TRP A 351 22.06 -70.22 -25.26
CA TRP A 351 21.18 -69.12 -24.87
C TRP A 351 21.39 -68.75 -23.40
N SER A 352 21.52 -67.45 -23.12
CA SER A 352 21.66 -66.93 -21.76
C SER A 352 20.53 -65.96 -21.41
N PHE A 353 20.10 -66.02 -20.15
CA PHE A 353 19.04 -65.17 -19.62
C PHE A 353 19.51 -63.73 -19.41
N VAL A 354 18.65 -62.77 -19.74
CA VAL A 354 18.86 -61.34 -19.45
C VAL A 354 18.15 -61.01 -18.14
N ASP A 355 18.71 -61.46 -17.02
CA ASP A 355 18.32 -61.33 -15.60
C ASP A 355 16.83 -61.18 -15.16
N LYS A 356 16.52 -61.71 -13.98
CA LYS A 356 15.15 -62.04 -13.48
C LYS A 356 14.03 -61.04 -13.88
N ALA A 357 13.11 -61.53 -14.72
CA ALA A 357 11.79 -60.92 -14.91
C ALA A 357 10.99 -60.92 -13.58
N PRO A 358 10.07 -59.96 -13.35
CA PRO A 358 9.20 -60.00 -12.18
C PRO A 358 8.42 -61.32 -12.14
N ASP A 359 8.30 -61.94 -10.95
CA ASP A 359 7.55 -63.20 -10.78
C ASP A 359 6.10 -63.00 -11.26
N TRP A 360 5.72 -63.68 -12.34
CA TRP A 360 4.35 -63.69 -12.84
C TRP A 360 3.53 -64.70 -12.03
N GLU A 361 2.43 -64.25 -11.40
CA GLU A 361 1.60 -65.09 -10.54
C GLU A 361 0.93 -66.27 -11.27
N LYS A 362 0.71 -67.34 -10.49
CA LYS A 362 0.15 -68.64 -10.87
C LYS A 362 -1.21 -68.51 -11.57
N TRP A 363 -1.41 -69.33 -12.61
CA TRP A 363 -2.73 -69.51 -13.23
C TRP A 363 -3.57 -70.50 -12.42
N SER A 364 -4.41 -69.98 -11.53
CA SER A 364 -5.56 -70.72 -11.00
C SER A 364 -6.79 -69.83 -10.97
N ASP A 365 -7.90 -70.44 -11.36
CA ASP A 365 -9.21 -69.87 -11.68
C ASP A 365 -9.77 -68.85 -10.65
N LYS A 366 -10.52 -67.89 -11.21
CA LYS A 366 -11.37 -66.84 -10.60
C LYS A 366 -10.75 -65.81 -9.65
N SER A 367 -10.74 -64.59 -10.18
CA SER A 367 -10.67 -63.28 -9.51
C SER A 367 -9.30 -62.87 -8.95
N THR A 368 -9.06 -61.56 -9.03
CA THR A 368 -7.92 -60.78 -8.51
C THR A 368 -6.61 -60.70 -9.31
N HIS A 369 -6.18 -59.44 -9.47
CA HIS A 369 -4.84 -58.89 -9.73
C HIS A 369 -4.08 -59.25 -11.02
N VAL A 370 -4.01 -58.27 -11.93
CA VAL A 370 -2.90 -58.13 -12.88
C VAL A 370 -2.03 -56.97 -12.36
N PRO A 371 -0.75 -57.18 -11.99
CA PRO A 371 0.13 -56.08 -11.65
C PRO A 371 0.60 -55.32 -12.90
N ALA A 372 0.58 -54.00 -12.75
CA ALA A 372 1.44 -53.01 -13.39
C ALA A 372 1.37 -52.87 -14.92
N TYR A 373 0.16 -52.63 -15.46
CA TYR A 373 0.05 -51.36 -16.18
C TYR A 373 0.33 -50.29 -15.13
N VAL A 374 1.37 -49.49 -15.28
CA VAL A 374 1.40 -48.22 -14.57
C VAL A 374 0.61 -47.25 -15.45
N PRO A 375 -0.71 -47.08 -15.24
CA PRO A 375 -1.49 -46.25 -16.11
C PRO A 375 -1.06 -44.83 -15.75
N VAL A 376 -0.41 -44.14 -16.68
CA VAL A 376 -0.25 -42.70 -16.56
C VAL A 376 -1.65 -42.10 -16.70
N VAL A 377 -2.31 -41.84 -15.57
CA VAL A 377 -3.65 -41.26 -15.57
C VAL A 377 -3.48 -39.75 -15.56
N LYS A 378 -3.94 -39.08 -16.62
CA LYS A 378 -4.08 -37.61 -16.63
C LYS A 378 -5.37 -37.24 -15.92
N LYS A 379 -5.27 -36.52 -14.80
CA LYS A 379 -6.42 -35.89 -14.12
C LYS A 379 -6.17 -34.39 -14.05
N GLY A 380 -6.88 -33.63 -14.88
CA GLY A 380 -6.56 -32.21 -15.09
C GLY A 380 -5.16 -32.03 -15.69
N ASP A 381 -4.34 -31.17 -15.10
CA ASP A 381 -2.97 -30.88 -15.55
C ASP A 381 -1.88 -31.79 -14.95
N LYS A 382 -2.29 -32.81 -14.19
CA LYS A 382 -1.38 -33.68 -13.44
C LYS A 382 -1.38 -35.10 -14.00
N TYR A 383 -0.20 -35.71 -14.02
CA TYR A 383 0.03 -37.10 -14.38
C TYR A 383 0.25 -37.93 -13.11
N TYR A 384 -0.39 -39.10 -13.05
CA TYR A 384 -0.31 -40.01 -11.91
C TYR A 384 0.25 -41.35 -12.33
N ILE A 385 1.21 -41.86 -11.56
CA ILE A 385 1.88 -43.16 -11.72
C ILE A 385 1.70 -43.88 -10.38
N GLU A 386 0.98 -45.01 -10.37
CA GLU A 386 0.69 -45.80 -9.15
C GLU A 386 0.03 -45.01 -8.01
N GLY A 387 -0.84 -44.06 -8.35
CA GLY A 387 -1.49 -43.20 -7.36
C GLY A 387 -0.57 -42.15 -6.71
N LYS A 388 0.71 -42.09 -7.11
CA LYS A 388 1.64 -41.01 -6.79
C LYS A 388 1.67 -39.99 -7.92
N GLU A 389 1.58 -38.71 -7.55
CA GLU A 389 1.68 -37.60 -8.49
C GLU A 389 3.12 -37.50 -9.02
N PHE A 390 3.29 -37.63 -10.33
CA PHE A 390 4.58 -37.54 -11.01
C PHE A 390 4.43 -36.64 -12.22
N ALA A 391 5.07 -35.47 -12.22
CA ALA A 391 4.95 -34.54 -13.31
C ALA A 391 6.32 -34.13 -13.85
N CYS A 392 6.65 -34.59 -15.06
CA CYS A 392 7.19 -33.60 -15.98
C CYS A 392 6.08 -32.58 -16.21
N VAL A 393 6.35 -31.31 -15.93
CA VAL A 393 5.33 -30.26 -16.00
C VAL A 393 5.40 -29.48 -17.32
N TYR A 394 6.56 -29.34 -17.95
CA TYR A 394 6.72 -28.48 -19.15
C TYR A 394 7.87 -28.90 -20.10
N THR A 395 7.75 -28.51 -21.37
CA THR A 395 8.69 -28.86 -22.47
C THR A 395 9.71 -27.75 -22.74
N GLN A 396 10.82 -28.06 -23.44
CA GLN A 396 11.78 -27.04 -23.90
C GLN A 396 11.10 -25.98 -24.79
N LYS A 397 10.18 -26.41 -25.67
CA LYS A 397 9.40 -25.50 -26.51
C LYS A 397 8.57 -24.51 -25.67
N ALA A 398 7.93 -24.98 -24.60
CA ALA A 398 7.15 -24.12 -23.70
C ALA A 398 8.04 -23.14 -22.92
N MET A 399 9.25 -23.56 -22.51
CA MET A 399 10.22 -22.69 -21.85
C MET A 399 10.76 -21.63 -22.82
N ASP A 400 11.12 -22.02 -24.03
CA ASP A 400 11.65 -21.10 -25.05
C ASP A 400 10.60 -20.05 -25.44
N ALA A 401 9.32 -20.43 -25.48
CA ALA A 401 8.21 -19.53 -25.75
C ALA A 401 8.07 -18.45 -24.66
N VAL A 402 8.01 -18.84 -23.38
CA VAL A 402 7.88 -17.86 -22.28
C VAL A 402 9.14 -17.00 -22.11
N ALA A 403 10.33 -17.60 -22.31
CA ALA A 403 11.59 -16.87 -22.26
C ALA A 403 11.72 -15.84 -23.38
N GLU A 404 11.19 -16.14 -24.58
CA GLU A 404 11.14 -15.19 -25.69
C GLU A 404 10.25 -14.00 -25.37
N LEU A 405 9.05 -14.24 -24.83
CA LEU A 405 8.16 -13.16 -24.38
C LEU A 405 8.83 -12.28 -23.31
N MET A 406 9.46 -12.88 -22.32
CA MET A 406 10.14 -12.15 -21.24
C MET A 406 11.30 -11.30 -21.74
N ALA A 407 12.10 -11.83 -22.68
CA ALA A 407 13.19 -11.09 -23.32
C ALA A 407 12.65 -9.90 -24.13
N ALA A 408 11.57 -10.10 -24.90
CA ALA A 408 10.91 -9.04 -25.64
C ALA A 408 10.38 -7.95 -24.72
N CYS A 409 9.63 -8.31 -23.67
CA CYS A 409 9.11 -7.38 -22.66
C CYS A 409 10.26 -6.59 -22.02
N GLY A 410 11.32 -7.26 -21.57
CA GLY A 410 12.48 -6.61 -20.95
C GLY A 410 13.21 -5.65 -21.91
N ALA A 411 13.42 -6.05 -23.16
CA ALA A 411 14.05 -5.19 -24.16
C ALA A 411 13.18 -3.95 -24.47
N SER A 412 11.87 -4.13 -24.58
CA SER A 412 10.91 -3.06 -24.93
C SER A 412 10.88 -1.91 -23.91
N VAL A 413 11.07 -2.22 -22.63
CA VAL A 413 11.10 -1.24 -21.52
C VAL A 413 12.52 -0.77 -21.18
N LYS A 414 13.51 -1.13 -22.01
CA LYS A 414 14.93 -0.81 -21.80
C LYS A 414 15.45 -1.26 -20.42
N MET A 415 15.15 -2.50 -20.04
CA MET A 415 15.53 -3.09 -18.76
C MET A 415 17.02 -2.93 -18.45
N SER A 416 17.34 -2.47 -17.24
CA SER A 416 18.66 -2.60 -16.64
C SER A 416 18.79 -3.99 -16.02
N TYR A 417 19.57 -4.85 -16.68
CA TYR A 417 19.76 -6.23 -16.27
C TYR A 417 20.84 -6.37 -15.19
N GLY A 418 20.46 -6.97 -14.06
CA GLY A 418 21.33 -7.21 -12.91
C GLY A 418 20.88 -8.43 -12.10
N ALA A 419 21.43 -8.60 -10.89
CA ALA A 419 20.93 -9.63 -9.96
C ALA A 419 19.43 -9.40 -9.65
N SER A 420 19.05 -8.14 -9.48
CA SER A 420 17.68 -7.65 -9.56
C SER A 420 17.60 -6.69 -10.75
N SER A 421 16.82 -7.06 -11.77
CA SER A 421 16.67 -6.23 -12.98
C SER A 421 15.60 -5.15 -12.76
N SER A 422 15.85 -3.94 -13.24
CA SER A 422 14.98 -2.79 -13.01
C SER A 422 14.67 -2.00 -14.29
N ALA A 423 13.44 -1.50 -14.38
CA ALA A 423 12.96 -0.61 -15.44
C ALA A 423 11.92 0.35 -14.86
N SER A 424 11.61 1.43 -15.60
CA SER A 424 10.50 2.31 -15.22
C SER A 424 9.18 1.76 -15.74
N THR A 425 8.21 1.52 -14.84
CA THR A 425 6.84 1.12 -15.22
C THR A 425 6.19 2.11 -16.18
N SER A 426 6.57 3.39 -16.14
CA SER A 426 6.05 4.42 -17.05
C SER A 426 6.36 4.18 -18.53
N THR A 427 7.27 3.26 -18.86
CA THR A 427 7.62 2.91 -20.24
C THR A 427 6.74 1.82 -20.84
N ILE A 428 5.91 1.13 -20.03
CA ILE A 428 5.09 0.01 -20.50
C ILE A 428 4.10 0.46 -21.57
N ALA A 429 3.41 1.59 -21.36
CA ALA A 429 2.41 2.09 -22.32
C ALA A 429 3.04 2.36 -23.69
N SER A 430 4.19 3.06 -23.72
CA SER A 430 4.90 3.34 -24.96
C SER A 430 5.54 2.09 -25.57
N ALA A 431 6.02 1.14 -24.77
CA ALA A 431 6.52 -0.14 -25.25
C ALA A 431 5.42 -0.98 -25.91
N GLY A 432 4.24 -1.06 -25.27
CA GLY A 432 3.05 -1.73 -25.79
C GLY A 432 2.66 -1.20 -27.16
N TYR A 433 2.54 0.12 -27.27
CA TYR A 433 2.19 0.78 -28.53
C TYR A 433 3.27 0.59 -29.61
N ASN A 434 4.52 0.98 -29.32
CA ASN A 434 5.57 1.06 -30.34
C ASN A 434 6.04 -0.30 -30.87
N TYR A 435 5.92 -1.37 -30.08
CA TYR A 435 6.53 -2.67 -30.42
C TYR A 435 5.54 -3.82 -30.49
N PHE A 436 4.37 -3.72 -29.85
CA PHE A 436 3.45 -4.85 -29.71
C PHE A 436 2.04 -4.55 -30.24
N GLY A 437 1.81 -3.38 -30.82
CA GLY A 437 0.51 -3.01 -31.40
C GLY A 437 -0.62 -2.89 -30.37
N TYR A 438 -0.30 -2.54 -29.12
CA TYR A 438 -1.31 -2.14 -28.14
C TYR A 438 -1.87 -0.76 -28.46
N ASP A 439 -3.03 -0.48 -27.91
CA ASP A 439 -3.77 0.76 -28.08
C ASP A 439 -2.94 1.99 -27.69
N HIS A 440 -2.96 3.04 -28.51
CA HIS A 440 -2.17 4.25 -28.28
C HIS A 440 -2.72 5.11 -27.15
N ASN A 441 -3.94 4.84 -26.68
CA ASN A 441 -4.53 5.47 -25.49
C ASN A 441 -3.98 4.90 -24.18
N ALA A 442 -3.14 3.85 -24.24
CA ALA A 442 -2.46 3.35 -23.05
C ALA A 442 -1.63 4.46 -22.40
N LEU A 443 -1.70 4.58 -21.07
CA LEU A 443 -1.00 5.65 -20.35
C LEU A 443 -0.54 5.20 -18.96
N TYR A 444 0.50 5.85 -18.44
CA TYR A 444 0.94 5.68 -17.06
C TYR A 444 0.47 6.86 -16.21
N ILE A 445 -0.30 6.57 -15.16
CA ILE A 445 -0.80 7.57 -14.22
C ILE A 445 -0.32 7.27 -12.81
N THR A 446 -0.13 8.30 -12.00
CA THR A 446 0.25 8.18 -10.58
C THR A 446 -0.73 8.91 -9.68
N SER A 447 -0.68 8.62 -8.38
CA SER A 447 -1.51 9.27 -7.36
C SER A 447 -1.34 10.81 -7.29
N LYS A 448 -0.38 11.38 -8.02
CA LYS A 448 -0.19 12.83 -8.19
C LYS A 448 -1.26 13.49 -9.05
N TYR A 449 -2.05 12.72 -9.80
CA TYR A 449 -3.03 13.21 -10.78
C TYR A 449 -4.47 12.77 -10.50
N LEU A 450 -4.70 12.01 -9.43
CA LEU A 450 -6.01 11.46 -9.07
C LEU A 450 -6.18 11.50 -7.55
N ALA A 451 -7.33 11.97 -7.10
CA ALA A 451 -7.79 11.74 -5.73
C ALA A 451 -8.12 10.24 -5.52
N ILE A 452 -8.19 9.79 -4.26
CA ILE A 452 -8.41 8.37 -3.93
C ILE A 452 -9.68 7.80 -4.57
N ASP A 453 -10.78 8.57 -4.61
CA ASP A 453 -12.03 8.14 -5.26
C ASP A 453 -11.85 7.95 -6.78
N GLY A 454 -11.14 8.86 -7.44
CA GLY A 454 -10.76 8.73 -8.85
C GLY A 454 -9.85 7.52 -9.08
N TRP A 455 -8.94 7.25 -8.14
CA TRP A 455 -8.05 6.09 -8.19
C TRP A 455 -8.84 4.77 -8.19
N HIS A 456 -9.78 4.61 -7.25
CA HIS A 456 -10.65 3.43 -7.17
C HIS A 456 -11.51 3.28 -8.43
N LYS A 457 -12.08 4.40 -8.91
CA LYS A 457 -12.91 4.42 -10.13
C LYS A 457 -12.17 3.84 -11.33
N HIS A 458 -10.96 4.33 -11.62
CA HIS A 458 -10.20 3.87 -12.78
C HIS A 458 -9.74 2.43 -12.64
N LEU A 459 -9.30 2.00 -11.45
CA LEU A 459 -8.94 0.60 -11.19
C LEU A 459 -10.11 -0.37 -11.45
N GLN A 460 -11.27 -0.07 -10.88
CA GLN A 460 -12.45 -0.93 -11.02
C GLN A 460 -12.98 -0.91 -12.45
N GLN A 461 -12.96 0.24 -13.12
CA GLN A 461 -13.40 0.36 -14.51
C GLN A 461 -12.56 -0.51 -15.46
N GLU A 462 -11.23 -0.49 -15.34
CA GLU A 462 -10.36 -1.37 -16.14
C GLU A 462 -10.74 -2.84 -15.94
N MET A 463 -10.93 -3.28 -14.69
CA MET A 463 -11.28 -4.67 -14.37
C MET A 463 -12.68 -5.06 -14.85
N LEU A 464 -13.67 -4.16 -14.73
CA LEU A 464 -15.03 -4.34 -15.27
C LEU A 464 -15.02 -4.47 -16.80
N GLU A 465 -14.08 -3.80 -17.46
CA GLU A 465 -13.86 -3.90 -18.90
C GLU A 465 -12.90 -5.04 -19.28
N ALA A 466 -12.68 -5.99 -18.35
CA ALA A 466 -11.82 -7.16 -18.51
C ALA A 466 -10.36 -6.83 -18.87
N ARG A 467 -9.81 -5.76 -18.28
CA ARG A 467 -8.41 -5.35 -18.43
C ARG A 467 -7.65 -5.48 -17.12
N PRO A 468 -6.75 -6.47 -16.99
CA PRO A 468 -5.81 -6.54 -15.87
C PRO A 468 -4.91 -5.30 -15.85
N VAL A 469 -4.81 -4.65 -14.69
CA VAL A 469 -4.08 -3.39 -14.52
C VAL A 469 -2.65 -3.67 -14.09
N ILE A 470 -1.68 -3.26 -14.90
CA ILE A 470 -0.28 -3.27 -14.47
C ILE A 470 -0.07 -2.13 -13.49
N TYR A 471 0.38 -2.46 -12.28
CA TYR A 471 0.45 -1.56 -11.15
C TYR A 471 1.88 -1.50 -10.60
N ARG A 472 2.22 -0.38 -9.96
CA ARG A 472 3.48 -0.14 -9.27
C ARG A 472 3.22 0.38 -7.87
N GLY A 473 4.03 -0.09 -6.93
CA GLY A 473 4.15 0.48 -5.61
C GLY A 473 5.60 0.69 -5.20
N THR A 474 5.82 1.57 -4.22
CA THR A 474 7.11 1.78 -3.56
C THR A 474 6.98 1.35 -2.12
N SER A 475 7.98 0.62 -1.63
CA SER A 475 8.05 0.16 -0.25
C SER A 475 8.34 1.30 0.72
N ASP A 476 8.02 1.10 2.01
CA ASP A 476 8.45 1.99 3.11
C ASP A 476 9.97 2.21 3.15
N SER A 477 10.72 1.20 2.71
CA SER A 477 12.19 1.23 2.58
C SER A 477 12.70 1.89 1.29
N GLY A 478 11.80 2.40 0.43
CA GLY A 478 12.12 3.14 -0.79
C GLY A 478 12.33 2.31 -2.07
N GLY A 479 12.15 0.99 -2.03
CA GLY A 479 12.27 0.09 -3.17
C GLY A 479 10.96 -0.02 -3.98
N GLY A 480 11.01 0.17 -5.30
CA GLY A 480 9.84 0.02 -6.17
C GLY A 480 9.60 -1.42 -6.65
N HIS A 481 8.35 -1.84 -6.76
CA HIS A 481 7.95 -3.13 -7.35
C HIS A 481 6.74 -2.97 -8.28
N ALA A 482 6.69 -3.79 -9.33
CA ALA A 482 5.59 -3.82 -10.31
C ALA A 482 4.89 -5.17 -10.30
N PHE A 483 3.56 -5.16 -10.33
CA PHE A 483 2.67 -6.32 -10.21
C PHE A 483 1.38 -6.07 -11.00
N VAL A 484 0.46 -7.03 -11.04
CA VAL A 484 -0.82 -6.89 -11.75
C VAL A 484 -1.96 -6.90 -10.74
N LEU A 485 -2.88 -5.96 -10.86
CA LEU A 485 -4.18 -6.01 -10.22
C LEU A 485 -5.19 -6.53 -11.24
N ASP A 486 -5.87 -7.63 -10.95
CA ASP A 486 -6.68 -8.32 -11.96
C ASP A 486 -8.06 -8.75 -11.46
N GLY A 487 -8.46 -8.31 -10.29
CA GLY A 487 -9.82 -8.52 -9.79
C GLY A 487 -10.09 -7.61 -8.60
N PHE A 488 -11.36 -7.45 -8.24
CA PHE A 488 -11.73 -6.80 -6.99
C PHE A 488 -13.03 -7.37 -6.44
N ARG A 489 -13.20 -7.27 -5.14
CA ARG A 489 -14.43 -7.63 -4.43
C ARG A 489 -14.69 -6.66 -3.30
N TYR A 490 -15.90 -6.63 -2.80
CA TYR A 490 -16.28 -5.85 -1.64
C TYR A 490 -16.29 -6.71 -0.37
N THR A 491 -15.92 -6.08 0.73
CA THR A 491 -16.18 -6.57 2.07
C THR A 491 -16.53 -5.34 2.89
N ASP A 492 -17.74 -5.27 3.43
CA ASP A 492 -18.28 -4.10 4.13
C ASP A 492 -18.15 -2.79 3.32
N ASP A 493 -18.59 -2.79 2.06
CA ASP A 493 -18.49 -1.63 1.14
C ASP A 493 -17.05 -1.17 0.82
N ILE A 494 -16.04 -1.94 1.20
CA ILE A 494 -14.62 -1.65 0.92
C ILE A 494 -14.10 -2.54 -0.22
N PRO A 495 -13.49 -1.97 -1.27
CA PRO A 495 -12.91 -2.77 -2.34
C PRO A 495 -11.53 -3.32 -1.96
N TYR A 496 -11.43 -4.64 -1.99
CA TYR A 496 -10.16 -5.37 -1.98
C TYR A 496 -9.80 -5.75 -3.40
N TYR A 497 -8.55 -5.54 -3.78
CA TYR A 497 -8.04 -5.83 -5.12
C TYR A 497 -7.21 -7.10 -5.11
N HIS A 498 -7.50 -8.02 -6.02
CA HIS A 498 -6.65 -9.18 -6.25
C HIS A 498 -5.33 -8.73 -6.87
N VAL A 499 -4.23 -9.15 -6.26
CA VAL A 499 -2.86 -8.84 -6.67
C VAL A 499 -2.18 -10.13 -7.15
N ASN A 500 -1.60 -10.07 -8.36
CA ASN A 500 -0.60 -11.02 -8.84
C ASN A 500 0.78 -10.37 -8.81
N TRP A 501 1.64 -10.83 -7.89
CA TRP A 501 2.95 -10.21 -7.63
C TRP A 501 4.03 -10.52 -8.67
N GLY A 502 3.78 -11.48 -9.57
CA GLY A 502 4.80 -11.97 -10.52
C GLY A 502 5.87 -12.86 -9.88
N TRP A 503 5.51 -13.61 -8.83
CA TRP A 503 6.40 -14.50 -8.07
C TRP A 503 5.97 -15.96 -8.12
N GLY A 504 5.45 -16.40 -9.27
CA GLY A 504 4.99 -17.78 -9.43
C GLY A 504 3.78 -18.13 -8.55
N GLY A 505 2.95 -17.15 -8.24
CA GLY A 505 1.76 -17.28 -7.39
C GLY A 505 2.02 -17.15 -5.88
N SER A 506 3.26 -16.97 -5.43
CA SER A 506 3.51 -16.63 -4.02
C SER A 506 2.89 -15.26 -3.71
N SER A 507 2.23 -15.18 -2.55
CA SER A 507 1.53 -13.99 -2.02
C SER A 507 0.38 -13.44 -2.86
N ASN A 508 -0.06 -14.13 -3.93
CA ASN A 508 -1.25 -13.69 -4.67
C ASN A 508 -2.48 -13.75 -3.76
N GLY A 509 -3.38 -12.77 -3.89
CA GLY A 509 -4.55 -12.68 -3.04
C GLY A 509 -5.20 -11.30 -3.09
N TYR A 510 -6.22 -11.09 -2.27
CA TYR A 510 -6.96 -9.83 -2.20
C TYR A 510 -6.38 -8.92 -1.12
N PHE A 511 -6.01 -7.70 -1.51
CA PHE A 511 -5.37 -6.68 -0.67
C PHE A 511 -6.15 -5.38 -0.69
N LEU A 512 -6.08 -4.62 0.40
CA LEU A 512 -6.46 -3.21 0.36
C LEU A 512 -5.44 -2.43 -0.48
N ILE A 513 -5.91 -1.51 -1.33
CA ILE A 513 -5.01 -0.72 -2.17
C ILE A 513 -4.10 0.21 -1.35
N THR A 514 -4.52 0.55 -0.13
CA THR A 514 -3.75 1.32 0.86
C THR A 514 -2.79 0.45 1.68
N LEU A 515 -2.85 -0.88 1.54
CA LEU A 515 -1.99 -1.84 2.23
C LEU A 515 -1.60 -3.01 1.30
N LEU A 516 -0.67 -2.73 0.39
CA LEU A 516 -0.15 -3.67 -0.60
C LEU A 516 1.09 -4.37 -0.05
N LYS A 517 0.92 -5.23 0.95
CA LYS A 517 2.02 -5.88 1.64
C LYS A 517 1.98 -7.40 1.48
N PRO A 518 2.88 -7.99 0.68
CA PRO A 518 2.89 -9.42 0.46
C PRO A 518 3.39 -10.19 1.70
N SER A 519 2.87 -11.41 1.88
CA SER A 519 3.28 -12.32 2.96
C SER A 519 4.64 -12.99 2.73
N GLU A 520 5.19 -12.93 1.53
CA GLU A 520 6.53 -13.37 1.16
C GLU A 520 7.06 -12.51 0.00
N ALA A 521 8.37 -12.31 -0.11
CA ALA A 521 8.96 -11.59 -1.25
C ALA A 521 9.58 -12.56 -2.26
N GLY A 522 9.29 -12.32 -3.53
CA GLY A 522 10.06 -12.91 -4.64
C GLY A 522 11.18 -12.00 -5.13
N THR A 523 11.83 -12.41 -6.22
CA THR A 523 12.99 -11.70 -6.79
C THR A 523 12.66 -10.22 -7.07
N GLY A 524 13.56 -9.32 -6.66
CA GLY A 524 13.40 -7.88 -6.87
C GLY A 524 12.36 -7.20 -5.97
N GLY A 525 11.68 -7.96 -5.11
CA GLY A 525 10.74 -7.46 -4.12
C GLY A 525 11.29 -7.50 -2.70
N SER A 526 10.56 -6.84 -1.82
CA SER A 526 10.64 -6.96 -0.38
C SER A 526 9.25 -7.27 0.14
N VAL A 527 9.21 -7.48 1.43
CA VAL A 527 8.01 -7.82 2.16
C VAL A 527 7.39 -6.60 2.88
N SER A 528 7.71 -5.42 2.35
CA SER A 528 7.28 -4.13 2.86
C SER A 528 5.93 -3.72 2.28
N ASN A 529 5.32 -2.67 2.83
CA ASN A 529 4.09 -2.13 2.28
C ASN A 529 4.36 -1.35 0.99
N TYR A 530 3.76 -1.74 -0.14
CA TYR A 530 3.93 -1.10 -1.44
C TYR A 530 2.91 0.01 -1.75
N SER A 531 2.31 0.62 -0.73
CA SER A 531 1.26 1.63 -0.90
C SER A 531 1.77 3.07 -1.06
N HIS A 532 3.06 3.25 -1.39
CA HIS A 532 3.66 4.57 -1.61
C HIS A 532 4.00 4.84 -3.07
N ASP A 533 3.90 6.11 -3.51
CA ASP A 533 4.18 6.57 -4.88
C ASP A 533 3.58 5.63 -5.96
N ASN A 534 2.32 5.25 -5.76
CA ASN A 534 1.66 4.29 -6.62
C ASN A 534 1.44 4.82 -8.04
N GLY A 535 1.53 3.90 -8.99
CA GLY A 535 1.27 4.14 -10.39
C GLY A 535 0.52 2.98 -11.04
N MET A 536 -0.26 3.26 -12.06
CA MET A 536 -0.96 2.24 -12.84
C MET A 536 -0.90 2.53 -14.33
N ILE A 537 -0.96 1.47 -15.14
CA ILE A 537 -1.16 1.57 -16.58
C ILE A 537 -2.66 1.42 -16.86
N LEU A 538 -3.27 2.45 -17.44
CA LEU A 538 -4.66 2.43 -17.91
C LEU A 538 -4.71 2.16 -19.41
N ASN A 539 -5.85 1.69 -19.90
CA ASN A 539 -6.13 1.44 -21.31
C ASN A 539 -5.10 0.50 -21.99
N PHE A 540 -4.50 -0.43 -21.25
CA PHE A 540 -3.55 -1.38 -21.82
C PHE A 540 -4.27 -2.51 -22.54
N LYS A 541 -4.85 -2.20 -23.70
CA LYS A 541 -5.70 -3.10 -24.50
C LYS A 541 -5.21 -3.26 -25.94
N LYS A 542 -5.79 -4.23 -26.65
CA LYS A 542 -5.60 -4.37 -28.10
C LYS A 542 -6.11 -3.10 -28.77
N ASN A 543 -5.37 -2.58 -29.74
CA ASN A 543 -5.77 -1.39 -30.48
C ASN A 543 -7.13 -1.62 -31.16
N ASP A 544 -8.11 -0.78 -30.83
CA ASP A 544 -9.45 -0.81 -31.43
C ASP A 544 -9.69 0.32 -32.46
N GLY A 545 -8.66 1.12 -32.74
CA GLY A 545 -8.67 2.20 -33.71
C GLY A 545 -9.32 3.49 -33.21
N VAL A 546 -9.71 3.59 -31.94
CA VAL A 546 -10.27 4.82 -31.36
C VAL A 546 -9.17 5.77 -30.95
N GLU A 547 -9.08 6.95 -31.58
CA GLU A 547 -8.08 7.94 -31.23
C GLU A 547 -8.51 8.92 -30.13
N GLU A 548 -7.88 8.83 -28.95
CA GLU A 548 -8.06 9.79 -27.86
C GLU A 548 -6.71 10.28 -27.29
N TYR A 549 -6.75 11.41 -26.60
CA TYR A 549 -5.60 12.00 -25.91
C TYR A 549 -5.82 11.99 -24.40
N SER A 550 -4.73 11.92 -23.65
CA SER A 550 -4.78 11.93 -22.19
C SER A 550 -3.78 12.94 -21.62
N LEU A 551 -4.30 13.96 -20.93
CA LEU A 551 -3.50 15.02 -20.31
C LEU A 551 -3.62 14.97 -18.80
N GLY A 552 -2.56 15.35 -18.09
CA GLY A 552 -2.55 15.46 -16.63
C GLY A 552 -2.31 16.89 -16.16
N VAL A 553 -2.96 17.30 -15.08
CA VAL A 553 -2.80 18.63 -14.46
C VAL A 553 -2.37 18.45 -13.00
N ARG A 554 -1.20 18.98 -12.62
CA ARG A 554 -0.74 18.98 -11.22
C ARG A 554 -1.04 20.32 -10.55
N GLY A 555 -2.17 20.37 -9.85
CA GLY A 555 -2.55 21.53 -9.06
C GLY A 555 -3.14 22.65 -9.90
N MET A 556 -4.08 23.35 -9.30
CA MET A 556 -4.66 24.60 -9.77
C MET A 556 -4.88 25.47 -8.54
N SER A 557 -4.88 26.79 -8.71
CA SER A 557 -5.28 27.69 -7.63
C SER A 557 -6.24 28.74 -8.15
N VAL A 558 -7.07 29.25 -7.25
CA VAL A 558 -7.97 30.37 -7.52
C VAL A 558 -7.79 31.41 -6.44
N ASP A 559 -8.00 32.67 -6.79
CA ASP A 559 -8.07 33.78 -5.84
C ASP A 559 -9.33 33.72 -4.97
N THR A 560 -10.42 33.17 -5.50
CA THR A 560 -11.67 32.92 -4.76
C THR A 560 -12.39 31.69 -5.29
N THR A 561 -13.06 30.97 -4.39
CA THR A 561 -14.00 29.89 -4.72
C THR A 561 -15.46 30.34 -4.69
N TYR A 562 -15.73 31.61 -4.37
CA TYR A 562 -17.09 32.17 -4.30
C TYR A 562 -17.19 33.41 -5.17
N VAL A 563 -18.22 33.49 -6.00
CA VAL A 563 -18.39 34.57 -6.98
C VAL A 563 -19.87 34.80 -7.32
N LEU A 564 -20.24 36.03 -7.64
CA LEU A 564 -21.60 36.36 -8.13
C LEU A 564 -21.64 36.29 -9.67
N PRO A 565 -22.82 36.10 -10.29
CA PRO A 565 -23.00 36.39 -11.71
C PRO A 565 -22.49 37.80 -12.04
N GLY A 566 -21.64 37.93 -13.06
CA GLY A 566 -20.93 39.18 -13.41
C GLY A 566 -19.61 39.42 -12.66
N GLY A 567 -19.33 38.66 -11.59
CA GLY A 567 -18.08 38.72 -10.82
C GLY A 567 -16.91 38.09 -11.56
N LYS A 568 -15.68 38.30 -11.07
CA LYS A 568 -14.45 37.74 -11.66
C LYS A 568 -13.82 36.70 -10.76
N ILE A 569 -13.28 35.66 -11.38
CA ILE A 569 -12.36 34.70 -10.74
C ILE A 569 -11.03 34.73 -11.48
N THR A 570 -9.93 34.66 -10.74
CA THR A 570 -8.57 34.56 -11.30
C THR A 570 -8.03 33.19 -10.94
N ALA A 571 -7.96 32.32 -11.94
CA ALA A 571 -7.47 30.96 -11.79
C ALA A 571 -6.09 30.83 -12.42
N THR A 572 -5.18 30.18 -11.70
CA THR A 572 -3.79 29.95 -12.12
C THR A 572 -3.53 28.47 -12.25
N VAL A 573 -2.98 28.09 -13.40
CA VAL A 573 -2.43 26.78 -13.65
C VAL A 573 -0.90 26.87 -13.54
N PRO A 574 -0.28 26.16 -12.59
CA PRO A 574 1.18 26.12 -12.47
C PRO A 574 1.80 25.41 -13.69
N ALA A 575 3.11 25.58 -13.88
CA ALA A 575 3.91 24.98 -14.95
C ALA A 575 4.07 23.45 -14.83
N SER A 576 2.95 22.73 -14.76
CA SER A 576 2.90 21.34 -14.28
C SER A 576 1.84 20.48 -15.00
N MET A 577 1.38 20.93 -16.17
CA MET A 577 0.52 20.12 -17.04
C MET A 577 1.36 19.24 -17.95
N ILE A 578 0.92 18.01 -18.19
CA ILE A 578 1.72 16.96 -18.84
C ILE A 578 0.89 16.20 -19.88
N ASN A 579 1.51 15.74 -20.95
CA ASN A 579 0.91 14.71 -21.80
C ASN A 579 1.16 13.32 -21.20
N LEU A 580 0.11 12.61 -20.78
CA LEU A 580 0.20 11.27 -20.20
C LEU A 580 0.15 10.16 -21.27
N GLY A 581 -0.54 10.42 -22.38
CA GLY A 581 -0.68 9.49 -23.50
C GLY A 581 0.61 9.30 -24.30
N VAL A 582 0.69 8.20 -25.04
CA VAL A 582 1.87 7.87 -25.86
C VAL A 582 1.97 8.77 -27.09
N ALA A 583 0.83 9.11 -27.69
CA ALA A 583 0.76 10.00 -28.85
C ALA A 583 1.11 11.45 -28.47
N ALA A 584 1.85 12.15 -29.35
CA ALA A 584 2.16 13.56 -29.13
C ALA A 584 0.89 14.41 -29.28
N TYR A 585 0.63 15.26 -28.28
CA TYR A 585 -0.56 16.11 -28.27
C TYR A 585 -0.32 17.41 -29.04
N THR A 586 -1.20 17.71 -29.99
CA THR A 586 -1.26 19.02 -30.66
C THR A 586 -2.67 19.57 -30.47
N GLY A 587 -2.78 20.77 -29.90
CA GLY A 587 -4.10 21.32 -29.58
C GLY A 587 -4.06 22.43 -28.54
N ALA A 588 -5.24 22.97 -28.27
CA ALA A 588 -5.45 23.95 -27.21
C ALA A 588 -5.80 23.24 -25.89
N MET A 589 -5.50 23.89 -24.78
CA MET A 589 -6.02 23.48 -23.47
C MET A 589 -6.81 24.65 -22.91
N LYS A 590 -8.04 24.36 -22.53
CA LYS A 590 -9.01 25.34 -22.04
C LYS A 590 -9.30 25.07 -20.59
N MET A 591 -9.39 26.15 -19.82
CA MET A 591 -9.92 26.07 -18.47
C MET A 591 -11.42 26.31 -18.54
N CYS A 592 -12.19 25.54 -17.78
CA CYS A 592 -13.64 25.62 -17.82
C CYS A 592 -14.25 25.47 -16.44
N LEU A 593 -15.46 26.00 -16.28
CA LEU A 593 -16.36 25.65 -15.18
C LEU A 593 -17.35 24.59 -15.67
N LYS A 594 -17.50 23.50 -14.93
CA LYS A 594 -18.44 22.41 -15.23
C LYS A 594 -19.52 22.34 -14.16
N SER A 595 -20.79 22.45 -14.53
CA SER A 595 -21.90 22.28 -13.59
C SER A 595 -22.05 20.83 -13.15
N SER A 596 -22.80 20.59 -12.08
CA SER A 596 -23.24 19.24 -11.66
C SER A 596 -24.00 18.47 -12.75
N THR A 597 -24.70 19.19 -13.64
CA THR A 597 -25.39 18.62 -14.82
C THR A 597 -24.47 18.36 -16.01
N GLY A 598 -23.17 18.67 -15.89
CA GLY A 598 -22.17 18.46 -16.93
C GLY A 598 -22.04 19.57 -17.97
N LYS A 599 -22.77 20.69 -17.83
CA LYS A 599 -22.66 21.84 -18.73
C LYS A 599 -21.33 22.55 -18.53
N ILE A 600 -20.62 22.83 -19.62
CA ILE A 600 -19.29 23.42 -19.64
C ILE A 600 -19.37 24.90 -20.00
N TYR A 601 -18.64 25.74 -19.25
CA TYR A 601 -18.45 27.17 -19.52
C TYR A 601 -16.96 27.42 -19.77
N ASP A 602 -16.61 27.74 -21.02
CA ASP A 602 -15.24 27.99 -21.46
C ASP A 602 -14.72 29.30 -20.86
N MET A 603 -13.61 29.22 -20.11
CA MET A 603 -12.94 30.37 -19.52
C MET A 603 -11.80 30.92 -20.38
N GLY A 604 -11.43 30.18 -21.42
CA GLY A 604 -10.38 30.54 -22.37
C GLY A 604 -9.20 29.57 -22.36
N THR A 605 -8.40 29.69 -23.42
CA THR A 605 -7.20 28.88 -23.64
C THR A 605 -6.08 29.28 -22.68
N THR A 606 -5.66 28.35 -21.84
CA THR A 606 -4.51 28.52 -20.95
C THR A 606 -3.22 28.23 -21.70
N HIS A 607 -3.20 27.16 -22.51
CA HIS A 607 -2.03 26.71 -23.24
C HIS A 607 -2.39 26.25 -24.66
N SER A 608 -1.41 26.31 -25.55
CA SER A 608 -1.45 25.66 -26.86
C SER A 608 -0.15 24.90 -27.04
N ALA A 609 -0.24 23.66 -27.47
CA ALA A 609 0.91 22.82 -27.79
C ALA A 609 0.94 22.46 -29.26
N SER A 610 2.16 22.39 -29.78
CA SER A 610 2.48 21.70 -31.02
C SER A 610 3.34 20.50 -30.67
N ALA A 611 2.86 19.29 -30.95
CA ALA A 611 3.57 18.02 -30.75
C ALA A 611 4.17 17.84 -29.34
N LEU A 612 3.39 18.11 -28.29
CA LEU A 612 3.78 17.86 -26.90
C LEU A 612 3.95 16.36 -26.68
N LYS A 613 5.20 15.93 -26.49
CA LYS A 613 5.55 14.52 -26.31
C LYS A 613 5.10 13.98 -24.96
N GLN A 614 4.90 12.67 -24.89
CA GLN A 614 4.62 11.95 -23.65
C GLN A 614 5.60 12.36 -22.53
N ASN A 615 5.06 12.60 -21.33
CA ASN A 615 5.77 13.01 -20.12
C ASN A 615 6.49 14.39 -20.17
N TYR A 616 6.28 15.19 -21.20
CA TYR A 616 6.76 16.57 -21.24
C TYR A 616 5.73 17.53 -20.64
N TYR A 617 6.23 18.55 -19.95
CA TYR A 617 5.43 19.57 -19.29
C TYR A 617 5.35 20.85 -20.10
N TYR A 618 4.26 21.60 -19.89
CA TYR A 618 4.28 23.03 -20.17
C TYR A 618 5.08 23.75 -19.08
N THR A 619 6.08 24.52 -19.49
CA THR A 619 7.10 25.08 -18.56
C THR A 619 6.75 26.44 -17.98
N ASN A 620 5.65 27.06 -18.41
CA ASN A 620 5.26 28.39 -17.98
C ASN A 620 3.93 28.30 -17.23
N SER A 621 3.79 28.97 -16.09
CA SER A 621 2.49 29.13 -15.46
C SER A 621 1.62 30.09 -16.30
N LYS A 622 0.32 29.89 -16.24
CA LYS A 622 -0.67 30.75 -16.90
C LYS A 622 -1.79 31.07 -15.93
N THR A 623 -2.19 32.33 -15.95
CA THR A 623 -3.30 32.85 -15.16
C THR A 623 -4.37 33.36 -16.11
N ILE A 624 -5.63 33.00 -15.85
CA ILE A 624 -6.80 33.53 -16.54
C ILE A 624 -7.70 34.19 -15.51
N THR A 625 -8.02 35.46 -15.76
CA THR A 625 -9.13 36.13 -15.08
C THR A 625 -10.38 35.98 -15.93
N TYR A 626 -11.34 35.22 -15.43
CA TYR A 626 -12.62 34.96 -16.08
C TYR A 626 -13.73 35.76 -15.42
N THR A 627 -14.59 36.38 -16.23
CA THR A 627 -15.80 37.05 -15.73
C THR A 627 -16.96 36.07 -15.84
N ILE A 628 -17.55 35.70 -14.71
CA ILE A 628 -18.73 34.85 -14.61
C ILE A 628 -19.86 35.54 -15.37
N PRO A 629 -20.51 34.90 -16.36
CA PRO A 629 -21.63 35.51 -17.06
C PRO A 629 -22.75 35.90 -16.09
N ALA A 630 -23.36 37.08 -16.27
CA ALA A 630 -24.50 37.52 -15.46
C ALA A 630 -25.71 36.56 -15.53
N SER A 631 -25.79 35.76 -16.60
CA SER A 631 -26.81 34.73 -16.82
C SER A 631 -26.42 33.35 -16.27
N MET A 632 -25.23 33.20 -15.67
CA MET A 632 -24.77 31.92 -15.13
C MET A 632 -25.64 31.55 -13.91
N PRO A 633 -26.28 30.36 -13.91
CA PRO A 633 -27.13 29.96 -12.79
C PRO A 633 -26.37 29.89 -11.47
N VAL A 634 -27.09 30.15 -10.39
CA VAL A 634 -26.60 29.97 -9.02
C VAL A 634 -26.40 28.47 -8.76
N GLY A 635 -25.28 28.12 -8.12
CA GLY A 635 -24.94 26.75 -7.78
C GLY A 635 -23.44 26.50 -7.82
N ASP A 636 -23.10 25.22 -7.65
CA ASP A 636 -21.72 24.76 -7.58
C ASP A 636 -21.23 24.31 -8.96
N TYR A 637 -20.01 24.72 -9.28
CA TYR A 637 -19.33 24.40 -10.52
C TYR A 637 -17.93 23.88 -10.23
N THR A 638 -17.55 22.78 -10.84
CA THR A 638 -16.17 22.27 -10.76
C THR A 638 -15.30 23.01 -11.76
N LEU A 639 -14.26 23.69 -11.27
CA LEU A 639 -13.18 24.19 -12.11
C LEU A 639 -12.37 23.00 -12.63
N THR A 640 -12.26 22.91 -13.95
CA THR A 640 -11.62 21.80 -14.63
C THR A 640 -10.89 22.28 -15.88
N MET A 641 -10.20 21.36 -16.54
CA MET A 641 -9.42 21.59 -17.74
C MET A 641 -9.91 20.66 -18.84
N PHE A 642 -9.96 21.16 -20.08
CA PHE A 642 -10.30 20.38 -21.26
C PHE A 642 -9.19 20.51 -22.29
N GLY A 643 -8.78 19.38 -22.87
CA GLY A 643 -7.99 19.38 -24.09
C GLY A 643 -8.90 19.51 -25.30
N GLU A 644 -8.49 20.34 -26.26
CA GLU A 644 -9.11 20.49 -27.57
C GLU A 644 -8.03 20.16 -28.62
N PRO A 645 -7.88 18.87 -28.96
CA PRO A 645 -6.95 18.41 -29.99
C PRO A 645 -7.22 19.08 -31.33
N SER A 646 -6.15 19.41 -32.07
CA SER A 646 -6.25 20.09 -33.37
C SER A 646 -6.88 19.23 -34.47
N ASP A 647 -6.88 17.91 -34.30
CA ASP A 647 -7.48 16.93 -35.19
C ASP A 647 -8.96 16.62 -34.87
N GLY A 648 -9.49 17.20 -33.78
CA GLY A 648 -10.88 17.01 -33.34
C GLY A 648 -11.13 15.70 -32.57
N ASN A 649 -10.08 14.92 -32.30
CA ASN A 649 -10.19 13.72 -31.47
C ASN A 649 -10.54 14.08 -30.01
N LYS A 650 -10.99 13.10 -29.24
CA LYS A 650 -11.34 13.32 -27.83
C LYS A 650 -10.09 13.49 -26.97
N CYS A 651 -10.22 14.22 -25.86
CA CYS A 651 -9.16 14.34 -24.86
C CYS A 651 -9.73 14.16 -23.46
N GLU A 652 -9.25 13.17 -22.73
CA GLU A 652 -9.45 13.03 -21.30
C GLU A 652 -8.40 13.84 -20.54
N VAL A 653 -8.83 14.51 -19.47
CA VAL A 653 -7.94 15.31 -18.61
C VAL A 653 -8.05 14.83 -17.17
N TYR A 654 -6.92 14.35 -16.65
CA TYR A 654 -6.76 13.84 -15.30
C TYR A 654 -6.29 14.96 -14.37
N ASN A 655 -7.02 15.20 -13.28
CA ASN A 655 -6.72 16.24 -12.31
C ASN A 655 -6.86 15.73 -10.88
N ALA A 656 -5.85 15.99 -10.05
CA ALA A 656 -5.85 15.60 -8.64
C ALA A 656 -6.70 16.52 -7.74
N TYR A 657 -7.04 17.72 -8.21
CA TYR A 657 -7.72 18.75 -7.40
C TYR A 657 -8.96 19.26 -8.12
N GLU A 658 -10.13 18.85 -7.63
CA GLU A 658 -11.39 19.49 -7.99
C GLU A 658 -11.55 20.74 -7.12
N ILE A 659 -11.54 21.93 -7.77
CA ILE A 659 -11.86 23.18 -7.09
C ILE A 659 -13.31 23.51 -7.40
N THR A 660 -14.16 23.53 -6.37
CA THR A 660 -15.54 23.98 -6.52
C THR A 660 -15.60 25.51 -6.49
N ILE A 661 -16.23 26.08 -7.50
CA ILE A 661 -16.61 27.49 -7.60
C ILE A 661 -18.10 27.60 -7.33
N HIS A 662 -18.44 28.31 -6.27
CA HIS A 662 -19.79 28.59 -5.84
C HIS A 662 -20.25 29.90 -6.51
N VAL A 663 -21.12 29.79 -7.52
CA VAL A 663 -21.80 30.95 -8.10
C VAL A 663 -23.03 31.24 -7.25
N LEU A 664 -23.03 32.36 -6.53
CA LEU A 664 -24.07 32.68 -5.55
C LEU A 664 -25.13 33.62 -6.15
N ALA A 665 -26.35 33.58 -5.63
CA ALA A 665 -27.35 34.59 -5.96
C ALA A 665 -26.90 35.96 -5.40
N GLU A 666 -27.13 37.03 -6.15
CA GLU A 666 -27.31 38.34 -5.50
C GLU A 666 -28.57 38.22 -4.64
N ASP A 667 -28.38 38.29 -3.33
CA ASP A 667 -29.47 38.16 -2.39
C ASP A 667 -30.08 39.55 -2.11
N PRO A 668 -31.36 39.80 -2.46
CA PRO A 668 -32.05 41.04 -2.13
C PRO A 668 -32.39 41.20 -0.64
N SER A 669 -32.02 40.25 0.24
CA SER A 669 -32.28 40.31 1.68
C SER A 669 -31.21 41.05 2.51
N THR A 670 -31.03 42.34 2.24
CA THR A 670 -30.24 43.20 3.15
C THR A 670 -31.07 43.64 4.35
N ALA A 671 -31.13 42.84 5.42
CA ALA A 671 -31.26 43.42 6.75
C ALA A 671 -29.88 43.87 7.22
N ILE A 672 -29.68 45.18 7.19
CA ILE A 672 -28.59 45.86 7.87
C ILE A 672 -29.14 46.22 9.25
N GLU A 673 -28.81 45.43 10.27
CA GLU A 673 -28.75 45.96 11.64
C GLU A 673 -27.25 46.08 11.98
N GLY A 674 -26.68 47.24 11.64
CA GLY A 674 -25.23 47.46 11.72
C GLY A 674 -24.44 46.95 10.50
N VAL A 675 -23.11 46.82 10.65
CA VAL A 675 -22.17 46.56 9.53
C VAL A 675 -22.17 45.09 9.07
N LEU A 676 -22.71 44.17 9.87
CA LEU A 676 -22.61 42.71 9.71
C LEU A 676 -23.73 42.10 8.86
N ARG A 677 -23.43 40.98 8.19
CA ARG A 677 -24.40 40.14 7.46
C ARG A 677 -24.59 38.80 8.15
N TYR A 678 -25.76 38.20 7.97
CA TYR A 678 -26.17 36.98 8.67
C TYR A 678 -26.79 35.94 7.73
N ASP A 679 -26.55 34.66 7.99
CA ASP A 679 -27.42 33.55 7.58
C ASP A 679 -28.47 33.35 8.67
N PHE A 680 -29.76 33.37 8.32
CA PHE A 680 -30.87 33.20 9.25
C PHE A 680 -31.42 31.77 9.22
N ASP A 681 -31.64 31.19 10.38
CA ASP A 681 -32.33 29.91 10.55
C ASP A 681 -33.75 30.19 11.07
N GLU A 682 -34.74 29.95 10.20
CA GLU A 682 -36.15 30.19 10.50
C GLU A 682 -36.73 29.22 11.53
N GLU A 683 -36.18 28.01 11.66
CA GLU A 683 -36.66 26.99 12.58
C GLU A 683 -36.17 27.30 14.00
N THR A 684 -34.88 27.56 14.15
CA THR A 684 -34.27 27.79 15.47
C THR A 684 -34.34 29.26 15.92
N LYS A 685 -34.74 30.17 15.02
CA LYS A 685 -34.68 31.63 15.22
C LYS A 685 -33.28 32.10 15.63
N THR A 686 -32.27 31.52 14.99
CA THR A 686 -30.86 31.92 15.17
C THR A 686 -30.29 32.56 13.91
N ALA A 687 -29.23 33.32 14.09
CA ALA A 687 -28.48 33.99 13.05
C ALA A 687 -26.99 33.66 13.21
N LYS A 688 -26.32 33.45 12.08
CA LYS A 688 -24.89 33.20 12.01
C LYS A 688 -24.23 34.29 11.18
N VAL A 689 -23.21 34.97 11.71
CA VAL A 689 -22.47 35.98 10.94
C VAL A 689 -21.86 35.30 9.72
N ARG A 690 -22.11 35.87 8.55
CA ARG A 690 -21.64 35.32 7.27
C ARG A 690 -20.66 36.27 6.58
N ARG A 691 -19.95 35.73 5.60
CA ARG A 691 -19.00 36.49 4.78
C ARG A 691 -19.69 37.63 4.03
N PHE A 692 -18.99 38.76 3.91
CA PHE A 692 -19.40 39.85 3.04
C PHE A 692 -19.33 39.40 1.57
N SER A 693 -20.50 39.16 0.96
CA SER A 693 -20.63 38.69 -0.43
C SER A 693 -20.93 39.86 -1.38
N LEU A 694 -19.95 40.75 -1.59
CA LEU A 694 -19.96 41.70 -2.72
C LEU A 694 -18.52 41.90 -3.19
N VAL A 695 -18.17 41.30 -4.33
CA VAL A 695 -16.97 41.66 -5.08
C VAL A 695 -17.40 42.55 -6.23
N ALA A 696 -17.42 43.87 -6.01
CA ALA A 696 -17.41 44.83 -7.11
C ALA A 696 -15.95 45.06 -7.53
N ALA A 697 -15.71 45.06 -8.84
CA ALA A 697 -14.40 45.24 -9.44
C ALA A 697 -13.62 46.39 -8.77
N ASN A 698 -12.46 46.06 -8.19
CA ASN A 698 -11.40 46.96 -7.73
C ASN A 698 -11.54 47.64 -6.36
N ASN A 699 -12.40 47.17 -5.46
CA ASN A 699 -12.23 47.34 -4.00
C ASN A 699 -13.11 46.31 -3.29
N ALA A 700 -12.50 45.32 -2.64
CA ALA A 700 -13.25 44.36 -1.84
C ALA A 700 -14.03 45.15 -0.76
N LEU A 701 -15.36 45.08 -0.79
CA LEU A 701 -16.14 45.48 0.36
C LEU A 701 -15.87 44.42 1.44
N GLN A 702 -14.90 44.72 2.29
CA GLN A 702 -14.53 43.92 3.43
C GLN A 702 -15.22 44.49 4.67
N TYR A 703 -15.37 43.66 5.70
CA TYR A 703 -15.59 44.19 7.03
C TYR A 703 -14.36 45.02 7.43
N VAL A 704 -14.56 46.30 7.73
CA VAL A 704 -13.48 47.24 8.08
C VAL A 704 -13.74 47.89 9.43
N GLY A 705 -12.67 48.28 10.11
CA GLY A 705 -12.75 48.97 11.40
C GLY A 705 -13.02 48.03 12.57
N ASP A 706 -13.66 48.56 13.60
CA ASP A 706 -13.95 47.86 14.85
C ASP A 706 -15.39 47.33 14.82
N ILE A 707 -15.54 46.03 15.04
CA ILE A 707 -16.83 45.34 14.93
C ILE A 707 -17.28 44.79 16.27
N VAL A 708 -18.56 45.00 16.59
CA VAL A 708 -19.25 44.35 17.70
C VAL A 708 -20.35 43.47 17.12
N VAL A 709 -20.29 42.16 17.42
CA VAL A 709 -21.34 41.21 17.07
C VAL A 709 -22.49 41.38 18.07
N PRO A 710 -23.72 41.74 17.64
CA PRO A 710 -24.84 41.95 18.55
C PRO A 710 -25.36 40.62 19.14
N ASP A 711 -26.18 40.69 20.19
CA ASP A 711 -26.85 39.52 20.78
C ASP A 711 -27.93 38.94 19.86
N SER A 712 -28.61 39.81 19.10
CA SER A 712 -29.69 39.45 18.19
C SER A 712 -29.80 40.46 17.06
N VAL A 713 -30.42 40.04 15.95
CA VAL A 713 -30.74 40.88 14.80
C VAL A 713 -32.22 40.70 14.43
N THR A 714 -32.88 41.75 13.97
CA THR A 714 -34.27 41.69 13.47
C THR A 714 -34.29 41.65 11.94
N TYR A 715 -34.89 40.60 11.37
CA TYR A 715 -35.11 40.46 9.93
C TYR A 715 -36.58 40.19 9.64
N GLN A 716 -37.18 40.99 8.75
CA GLN A 716 -38.60 40.92 8.37
C GLN A 716 -39.58 40.90 9.58
N GLY A 717 -39.26 41.64 10.64
CA GLY A 717 -40.07 41.70 11.86
C GLY A 717 -39.91 40.51 12.80
N VAL A 718 -39.03 39.55 12.49
CA VAL A 718 -38.68 38.42 13.35
C VAL A 718 -37.31 38.67 13.97
N ARG A 719 -37.19 38.45 15.28
CA ARG A 719 -35.93 38.55 16.03
C ARG A 719 -35.20 37.21 15.97
N TYR A 720 -33.92 37.25 15.61
CA TYR A 720 -33.02 36.10 15.57
C TYR A 720 -31.85 36.30 16.53
N GLU A 721 -31.52 35.32 17.36
CA GLU A 721 -30.33 35.37 18.22
C GLU A 721 -29.06 35.11 17.41
N VAL A 722 -28.03 35.96 17.55
CA VAL A 722 -26.76 35.74 16.85
C VAL A 722 -25.92 34.75 17.64
N THR A 723 -25.91 33.50 17.21
CA THR A 723 -25.29 32.41 17.98
C THR A 723 -23.95 31.93 17.42
N ALA A 724 -23.52 32.42 16.26
CA ALA A 724 -22.31 31.90 15.62
C ALA A 724 -21.61 32.92 14.72
N ILE A 725 -20.29 32.79 14.62
CA ILE A 725 -19.50 33.32 13.51
C ILE A 725 -19.27 32.18 12.53
N GLY A 726 -19.79 32.32 11.32
CA GLY A 726 -19.71 31.27 10.31
C GLY A 726 -18.29 31.06 9.76
N ASP A 727 -18.14 29.96 9.03
CA ASP A 727 -16.91 29.65 8.32
C ASP A 727 -16.55 30.81 7.38
N SER A 728 -15.28 31.21 7.40
CA SER A 728 -14.74 32.29 6.57
C SER A 728 -15.47 33.65 6.69
N ALA A 729 -16.24 33.89 7.77
CA ALA A 729 -17.05 35.09 7.91
C ALA A 729 -16.27 36.40 7.73
N PHE A 730 -15.01 36.46 8.18
CA PHE A 730 -14.12 37.61 8.02
C PHE A 730 -12.88 37.28 7.17
N PHE A 731 -12.90 36.22 6.37
CA PHE A 731 -11.75 35.82 5.56
C PHE A 731 -11.23 36.99 4.70
N GLU A 732 -9.93 37.25 4.80
CA GLU A 732 -9.21 38.34 4.14
C GLU A 732 -9.84 39.73 4.34
N CYS A 733 -10.48 39.97 5.48
CA CYS A 733 -10.87 41.32 5.89
C CYS A 733 -9.65 42.10 6.38
N THR A 734 -8.80 42.51 5.44
CA THR A 734 -7.54 43.23 5.66
C THR A 734 -7.71 44.60 6.31
N GLY A 735 -8.93 45.16 6.33
CA GLY A 735 -9.27 46.39 7.05
C GLY A 735 -9.94 46.18 8.42
N LEU A 736 -10.15 44.94 8.87
CA LEU A 736 -10.76 44.65 10.17
C LEU A 736 -9.73 44.92 11.29
N ASN A 737 -10.00 45.89 12.15
CA ASN A 737 -9.11 46.31 13.23
C ASN A 737 -9.34 45.51 14.51
N SER A 738 -10.61 45.33 14.91
CA SER A 738 -10.98 44.55 16.09
C SER A 738 -12.36 43.90 15.98
N LEU A 739 -12.58 42.84 16.76
CA LEU A 739 -13.85 42.15 16.86
C LEU A 739 -14.20 41.83 18.31
N VAL A 740 -15.41 42.20 18.74
CA VAL A 740 -16.01 41.84 20.02
C VAL A 740 -17.22 40.94 19.78
N MET A 741 -17.19 39.73 20.33
CA MET A 741 -18.30 38.79 20.28
C MET A 741 -19.28 39.05 21.43
N SER A 742 -20.58 38.91 21.17
CA SER A 742 -21.62 38.90 22.20
C SER A 742 -21.59 37.62 23.05
N ASP A 743 -22.21 37.67 24.23
CA ASP A 743 -22.34 36.52 25.15
C ASP A 743 -23.19 35.37 24.58
N HIS A 744 -23.93 35.64 23.49
CA HIS A 744 -24.77 34.65 22.79
C HIS A 744 -24.00 33.86 21.73
N VAL A 745 -22.78 34.26 21.34
CA VAL A 745 -21.96 33.53 20.37
C VAL A 745 -21.45 32.22 20.99
N LYS A 746 -21.87 31.10 20.43
CA LYS A 746 -21.57 29.73 20.86
C LYS A 746 -20.51 29.06 20.01
N SER A 747 -20.25 29.54 18.79
CA SER A 747 -19.27 28.94 17.90
C SER A 747 -18.59 29.95 16.97
N VAL A 748 -17.36 29.61 16.56
CA VAL A 748 -16.56 30.33 15.57
C VAL A 748 -16.09 29.30 14.55
N GLY A 749 -16.44 29.50 13.29
CA GLY A 749 -16.16 28.58 12.19
C GLY A 749 -14.71 28.55 11.73
N LYS A 750 -14.41 27.58 10.87
CA LYS A 750 -13.08 27.43 10.22
C LYS A 750 -12.78 28.66 9.36
N HIS A 751 -11.50 29.03 9.31
CA HIS A 751 -11.03 30.19 8.54
C HIS A 751 -11.68 31.53 8.91
N ALA A 752 -12.40 31.65 10.03
CA ALA A 752 -13.23 32.82 10.33
C ALA A 752 -12.49 34.16 10.23
N PHE A 753 -11.21 34.24 10.62
CA PHE A 753 -10.37 35.45 10.54
C PHE A 753 -9.10 35.26 9.70
N ASN A 754 -9.05 34.22 8.87
CA ASN A 754 -7.87 33.92 8.06
C ASN A 754 -7.55 35.11 7.14
N GLY A 755 -6.29 35.59 7.18
CA GLY A 755 -5.84 36.70 6.36
C GLY A 755 -6.33 38.09 6.81
N CYS A 756 -6.93 38.23 8.00
CA CYS A 756 -7.23 39.53 8.58
C CYS A 756 -5.95 40.23 9.05
N THR A 757 -5.19 40.80 8.12
CA THR A 757 -3.83 41.31 8.38
C THR A 757 -3.78 42.53 9.29
N ALA A 758 -4.85 43.32 9.40
CA ALA A 758 -4.96 44.47 10.32
C ALA A 758 -5.58 44.13 11.69
N LEU A 759 -6.01 42.88 11.91
CA LEU A 759 -6.72 42.50 13.13
C LEU A 759 -5.79 42.53 14.35
N THR A 760 -6.05 43.45 15.27
CA THR A 760 -5.24 43.67 16.47
C THR A 760 -5.85 43.09 17.73
N LYS A 761 -7.18 42.90 17.76
CA LYS A 761 -7.92 42.44 18.93
C LYS A 761 -9.11 41.58 18.55
N VAL A 762 -9.24 40.44 19.22
CA VAL A 762 -10.47 39.62 19.24
C VAL A 762 -10.86 39.35 20.68
N GLN A 763 -12.10 39.65 21.02
CA GLN A 763 -12.65 39.44 22.36
C GLN A 763 -13.75 38.38 22.30
N TYR A 764 -13.44 37.22 22.85
CA TYR A 764 -14.39 36.12 23.06
C TYR A 764 -15.35 36.43 24.23
N PRO A 765 -16.56 35.84 24.24
CA PRO A 765 -17.43 35.92 25.40
C PRO A 765 -16.87 35.07 26.55
N ALA A 766 -17.10 35.49 27.79
CA ALA A 766 -16.47 34.88 28.98
C ALA A 766 -16.85 33.40 29.15
N LYS A 767 -18.03 33.00 28.67
CA LYS A 767 -18.57 31.63 28.77
C LYS A 767 -18.52 30.87 27.45
N PHE A 768 -17.73 31.33 26.46
CA PHE A 768 -17.59 30.63 25.18
C PHE A 768 -17.12 29.20 25.37
N LYS A 769 -17.79 28.23 24.73
CA LYS A 769 -17.40 26.82 24.75
C LYS A 769 -17.14 26.36 23.33
N GLY A 770 -16.00 25.72 23.09
CA GLY A 770 -15.69 25.19 21.77
C GLY A 770 -14.19 25.01 21.54
N ALA A 771 -13.80 25.04 20.27
CA ALA A 771 -12.42 24.92 19.83
C ALA A 771 -11.95 26.22 19.16
N VAL A 772 -10.63 26.37 19.03
CA VAL A 772 -10.07 27.24 17.99
C VAL A 772 -9.98 26.43 16.71
N GLU A 773 -10.93 26.64 15.81
CA GLU A 773 -11.10 25.87 14.58
C GLU A 773 -9.94 26.04 13.58
N ALA A 774 -9.89 25.13 12.59
CA ALA A 774 -8.80 25.10 11.62
C ALA A 774 -8.66 26.45 10.89
N TYR A 775 -7.41 26.92 10.77
CA TYR A 775 -7.05 28.18 10.12
C TYR A 775 -7.71 29.46 10.69
N THR A 776 -8.34 29.42 11.87
CA THR A 776 -9.14 30.55 12.39
C THR A 776 -8.39 31.87 12.40
N PHE A 777 -7.13 31.89 12.86
CA PHE A 777 -6.26 33.08 12.92
C PHE A 777 -5.02 32.98 12.02
N TYR A 778 -5.07 32.16 10.97
CA TYR A 778 -3.97 32.05 10.01
C TYR A 778 -3.70 33.41 9.34
N LYS A 779 -2.43 33.85 9.25
CA LYS A 779 -2.06 35.14 8.63
C LYS A 779 -2.63 36.41 9.29
N CYS A 780 -3.09 36.37 10.55
CA CYS A 780 -3.42 37.59 11.32
C CYS A 780 -2.13 38.27 11.84
N MET A 781 -1.38 38.94 10.96
CA MET A 781 -0.04 39.47 11.27
C MET A 781 -0.02 40.60 12.31
N ALA A 782 -1.13 41.35 12.49
CA ALA A 782 -1.21 42.43 13.47
C ALA A 782 -1.69 41.97 14.87
N LEU A 783 -2.12 40.71 15.02
CA LEU A 783 -2.69 40.20 16.26
C LEU A 783 -1.58 39.86 17.27
N LYS A 784 -1.17 40.83 18.10
CA LYS A 784 -0.02 40.68 19.01
C LYS A 784 -0.32 39.90 20.28
N SER A 785 -1.58 39.89 20.71
CA SER A 785 -2.04 39.22 21.94
C SER A 785 -3.46 38.70 21.74
N LEU A 786 -3.77 37.55 22.35
CA LEU A 786 -5.11 36.98 22.37
C LEU A 786 -5.35 36.31 23.72
N THR A 787 -6.52 36.57 24.31
CA THR A 787 -6.99 35.85 25.50
C THR A 787 -8.05 34.85 25.06
N LEU A 788 -7.77 33.57 25.26
CA LEU A 788 -8.70 32.49 24.99
C LEU A 788 -9.48 32.13 26.27
N PRO A 789 -10.78 31.82 26.18
CA PRO A 789 -11.57 31.35 27.31
C PRO A 789 -11.07 30.00 27.88
N ASP A 790 -11.16 29.83 29.20
CA ASP A 790 -10.76 28.62 29.93
C ASP A 790 -11.46 27.34 29.46
N SER A 791 -12.63 27.48 28.84
CA SER A 791 -13.48 26.40 28.32
C SER A 791 -13.19 25.99 26.88
N ILE A 792 -12.13 26.54 26.25
CA ILE A 792 -11.64 26.03 24.97
C ILE A 792 -11.02 24.65 25.18
N THR A 793 -11.40 23.67 24.36
CA THR A 793 -10.98 22.26 24.51
C THR A 793 -9.87 21.82 23.54
N SER A 794 -9.70 22.53 22.41
CA SER A 794 -8.68 22.18 21.42
C SER A 794 -8.23 23.36 20.56
N ILE A 795 -7.03 23.23 19.99
CA ILE A 795 -6.46 24.15 18.99
C ILE A 795 -6.18 23.36 17.70
N ALA A 796 -6.89 23.68 16.64
CA ALA A 796 -6.89 22.91 15.39
C ALA A 796 -5.74 23.28 14.43
N THR A 797 -5.67 22.54 13.32
CA THR A 797 -4.59 22.64 12.32
C THR A 797 -4.49 24.05 11.73
N TYR A 798 -3.26 24.60 11.71
CA TYR A 798 -2.93 25.97 11.27
C TYR A 798 -3.69 27.10 11.97
N ALA A 799 -4.36 26.87 13.10
CA ALA A 799 -5.15 27.88 13.81
C ALA A 799 -4.40 29.19 14.07
N PHE A 800 -3.10 29.12 14.38
CA PHE A 800 -2.20 30.23 14.70
C PHE A 800 -0.91 30.22 13.86
N ALA A 801 -0.92 29.57 12.69
CA ALA A 801 0.23 29.54 11.80
C ALA A 801 0.44 30.89 11.09
N THR A 802 1.70 31.26 10.85
CA THR A 802 2.08 32.54 10.21
C THR A 802 1.33 33.73 10.82
N ASN A 803 1.44 33.95 12.13
CA ASN A 803 0.63 34.91 12.88
C ASN A 803 1.51 35.90 13.67
N GLY A 804 0.94 37.04 14.10
CA GLY A 804 1.64 38.09 14.84
C GLY A 804 1.71 37.94 16.37
N LEU A 805 1.17 36.86 16.94
CA LEU A 805 1.10 36.66 18.39
C LEU A 805 2.49 36.60 19.01
N LYS A 806 2.72 37.42 20.04
CA LYS A 806 3.99 37.43 20.78
C LYS A 806 4.04 36.41 21.92
N SER A 807 2.90 36.17 22.54
CA SER A 807 2.73 35.14 23.55
C SER A 807 1.31 34.61 23.54
N LEU A 808 1.15 33.39 24.03
CA LEU A 808 -0.16 32.78 24.24
C LEU A 808 -0.14 31.92 25.51
N VAL A 809 -1.11 32.15 26.38
CA VAL A 809 -1.44 31.21 27.46
C VAL A 809 -2.50 30.28 26.90
N VAL A 810 -2.13 29.02 26.67
CA VAL A 810 -3.07 28.01 26.20
C VAL A 810 -4.01 27.67 27.38
N PRO A 811 -5.34 27.76 27.20
CA PRO A 811 -6.28 27.56 28.29
C PRO A 811 -6.20 26.17 28.93
N LYS A 812 -6.49 26.09 30.23
CA LYS A 812 -6.44 24.83 31.00
C LYS A 812 -7.33 23.71 30.47
N GLY A 813 -8.40 24.05 29.76
CA GLY A 813 -9.31 23.09 29.14
C GLY A 813 -8.76 22.44 27.86
N VAL A 814 -7.65 22.94 27.31
CA VAL A 814 -7.10 22.44 26.05
C VAL A 814 -6.43 21.10 26.25
N GLU A 815 -7.04 20.05 25.69
CA GLU A 815 -6.54 18.68 25.73
C GLU A 815 -5.64 18.36 24.53
N SER A 816 -5.78 19.09 23.41
CA SER A 816 -5.04 18.82 22.18
C SER A 816 -4.64 20.07 21.38
N ILE A 817 -3.41 20.02 20.83
CA ILE A 817 -2.88 20.94 19.82
C ILE A 817 -2.58 20.14 18.54
N ALA A 818 -3.29 20.46 17.46
CA ALA A 818 -3.25 19.71 16.21
C ALA A 818 -2.03 20.04 15.32
N THR A 819 -1.88 19.24 14.25
CA THR A 819 -0.75 19.32 13.31
C THR A 819 -0.59 20.75 12.80
N LYS A 820 0.64 21.29 12.88
CA LYS A 820 0.98 22.63 12.38
C LYS A 820 0.17 23.79 12.98
N ALA A 821 -0.42 23.65 14.16
CA ALA A 821 -1.23 24.70 14.80
C ALA A 821 -0.53 26.08 14.89
N PHE A 822 0.78 26.10 15.15
CA PHE A 822 1.62 27.31 15.23
C PHE A 822 2.74 27.32 14.17
N TYR A 823 2.57 26.59 13.06
CA TYR A 823 3.60 26.45 12.03
C TYR A 823 4.06 27.81 11.47
N GLU A 824 5.39 28.00 11.41
CA GLU A 824 6.03 29.24 10.93
C GLU A 824 5.44 30.50 11.60
N ASN A 825 5.13 30.40 12.90
CA ASN A 825 4.80 31.57 13.71
C ASN A 825 6.09 32.23 14.18
N ASP A 826 6.62 33.10 13.32
CA ASP A 826 7.90 33.79 13.55
C ASP A 826 7.83 34.87 14.65
N SER A 827 6.66 35.11 15.24
CA SER A 827 6.46 36.16 16.25
C SER A 827 6.33 35.63 17.68
N ILE A 828 5.95 34.37 17.87
CA ILE A 828 5.67 33.83 19.20
C ILE A 828 6.97 33.58 19.97
N LYS A 829 7.13 34.31 21.08
CA LYS A 829 8.31 34.24 21.96
C LYS A 829 8.14 33.31 23.12
N GLU A 830 6.92 33.24 23.64
CA GLU A 830 6.58 32.45 24.83
C GLU A 830 5.23 31.80 24.63
N ILE A 831 5.15 30.50 24.93
CA ILE A 831 3.89 29.79 24.99
C ILE A 831 3.80 29.05 26.33
N THR A 832 2.70 29.25 27.04
CA THR A 832 2.39 28.51 28.26
C THR A 832 1.43 27.39 27.90
N LEU A 833 1.89 26.15 28.01
CA LEU A 833 1.09 24.95 27.83
C LEU A 833 0.46 24.55 29.18
N PRO A 834 -0.83 24.14 29.22
CA PRO A 834 -1.51 23.83 30.47
C PRO A 834 -1.15 22.43 30.98
N GLU A 835 -1.21 22.27 32.30
CA GLU A 835 -1.27 20.94 32.93
C GLU A 835 -2.63 20.32 32.59
N GLY A 836 -2.63 19.22 31.83
CA GLY A 836 -3.83 18.60 31.26
C GLY A 836 -3.79 18.46 29.73
N LEU A 837 -2.85 19.12 29.06
CA LEU A 837 -2.62 18.92 27.64
C LEU A 837 -2.03 17.52 27.38
N THR A 838 -2.81 16.65 26.74
CA THR A 838 -2.41 15.26 26.50
C THR A 838 -1.74 15.06 25.14
N THR A 839 -2.11 15.87 24.15
CA THR A 839 -1.69 15.67 22.76
C THR A 839 -1.12 16.94 22.12
N VAL A 840 0.12 16.85 21.63
CA VAL A 840 0.68 17.77 20.63
C VAL A 840 0.99 16.96 19.39
N SER A 841 0.55 17.44 18.23
CA SER A 841 0.70 16.74 16.94
C SER A 841 1.96 17.15 16.18
N MET A 842 2.24 16.43 15.09
CA MET A 842 3.41 16.63 14.24
C MET A 842 3.57 18.11 13.80
N SER A 843 4.79 18.63 13.88
CA SER A 843 5.13 20.00 13.45
C SER A 843 4.34 21.13 14.11
N ALA A 844 3.72 20.93 15.28
CA ALA A 844 2.86 21.93 15.91
C ALA A 844 3.53 23.31 16.07
N PHE A 845 4.82 23.37 16.42
CA PHE A 845 5.62 24.59 16.59
C PHE A 845 6.80 24.66 15.62
N ARG A 846 6.76 23.92 14.51
CA ARG A 846 7.85 23.93 13.53
C ARG A 846 8.00 25.33 12.95
N GLY A 847 9.24 25.82 12.94
CA GLY A 847 9.59 27.13 12.40
C GLY A 847 9.16 28.30 13.29
N CYS A 848 8.84 28.09 14.57
CA CYS A 848 8.64 29.21 15.50
C CYS A 848 10.00 29.85 15.87
N ILE A 849 10.59 30.59 14.93
CA ILE A 849 11.99 31.04 15.03
C ILE A 849 12.24 32.00 16.20
N ALA A 850 11.19 32.66 16.71
CA ALA A 850 11.26 33.58 17.86
C ALA A 850 11.00 32.91 19.21
N LEU A 851 10.59 31.63 19.25
CA LEU A 851 10.23 30.95 20.50
C LEU A 851 11.47 30.79 21.39
N GLU A 852 11.51 31.50 22.53
CA GLU A 852 12.66 31.55 23.43
C GLU A 852 12.56 30.48 24.54
N LYS A 853 11.33 30.16 24.96
CA LYS A 853 11.03 29.24 26.05
C LYS A 853 9.72 28.50 25.84
N VAL A 854 9.73 27.21 26.15
CA VAL A 854 8.52 26.38 26.28
C VAL A 854 8.67 25.48 27.51
N ASN A 855 7.67 25.46 28.38
CA ASN A 855 7.60 24.51 29.48
C ASN A 855 6.81 23.29 28.99
N ILE A 856 7.40 22.10 29.07
CA ILE A 856 6.71 20.86 28.75
C ILE A 856 5.90 20.44 29.99
N PRO A 857 4.56 20.32 29.89
CA PRO A 857 3.72 19.90 31.02
C PRO A 857 4.08 18.49 31.50
N SER A 858 3.87 18.22 32.78
CA SER A 858 4.06 16.90 33.38
C SER A 858 3.10 15.82 32.84
N THR A 859 2.11 16.23 32.06
CA THR A 859 1.14 15.33 31.41
C THR A 859 1.63 14.80 30.05
N PHE A 860 2.79 15.25 29.56
CA PHE A 860 3.32 14.82 28.26
C PHE A 860 4.03 13.48 28.34
N ALA A 861 3.53 12.51 27.58
CA ALA A 861 4.22 11.23 27.35
C ALA A 861 5.16 11.28 26.13
N LYS A 862 4.79 12.01 25.07
CA LYS A 862 5.47 11.98 23.77
C LYS A 862 5.66 13.36 23.17
N ILE A 863 6.88 13.62 22.68
CA ILE A 863 7.20 14.75 21.80
C ILE A 863 7.18 14.26 20.35
N PRO A 864 6.29 14.77 19.47
CA PRO A 864 6.07 14.22 18.13
C PRO A 864 7.13 14.65 17.12
N ASN A 865 7.10 14.02 15.93
CA ASN A 865 8.00 14.34 14.83
C ASN A 865 7.96 15.85 14.50
N TYR A 866 9.14 16.45 14.35
CA TYR A 866 9.30 17.87 13.99
C TYR A 866 8.62 18.89 14.93
N ALA A 867 8.24 18.52 16.16
CA ALA A 867 7.43 19.36 17.05
C ALA A 867 7.92 20.81 17.16
N PHE A 868 9.22 20.99 17.36
CA PHE A 868 9.93 22.27 17.52
C PHE A 868 11.07 22.42 16.49
N TYR A 869 10.96 21.75 15.34
CA TYR A 869 11.97 21.83 14.29
C TYR A 869 12.21 23.29 13.88
N GLY A 870 13.46 23.73 13.87
CA GLY A 870 13.83 25.08 13.44
C GLY A 870 13.37 26.19 14.40
N CYS A 871 13.08 25.88 15.66
CA CYS A 871 12.88 26.91 16.71
C CYS A 871 14.25 27.52 17.10
N THR A 872 14.80 28.35 16.22
CA THR A 872 16.19 28.80 16.30
C THR A 872 16.50 29.67 17.52
N SER A 873 15.51 30.25 18.21
CA SER A 873 15.71 31.06 19.43
C SER A 873 15.53 30.27 20.73
N LEU A 874 15.14 28.99 20.68
CA LEU A 874 14.86 28.20 21.89
C LEU A 874 16.17 27.91 22.63
N LYS A 875 16.29 28.41 23.86
CA LYS A 875 17.54 28.36 24.64
C LYS A 875 17.63 27.13 25.52
N THR A 876 16.54 26.81 26.22
CA THR A 876 16.52 25.72 27.19
C THR A 876 15.24 24.91 27.03
N ILE A 877 15.33 23.63 27.36
CA ILE A 877 14.18 22.74 27.41
C ILE A 877 14.34 21.80 28.60
N THR A 878 13.24 21.56 29.32
CA THR A 878 13.16 20.61 30.43
C THR A 878 12.13 19.56 30.09
N PHE A 879 12.53 18.29 30.06
CA PHE A 879 11.66 17.14 29.90
C PHE A 879 11.33 16.56 31.27
N PRO A 880 10.04 16.54 31.68
CA PRO A 880 9.64 15.87 32.91
C PRO A 880 9.82 14.35 32.79
N GLU A 881 9.81 13.66 33.94
CA GLU A 881 9.96 12.19 34.02
C GLU A 881 8.92 11.41 33.22
N THR A 882 7.79 12.05 32.91
CA THR A 882 6.69 11.45 32.15
C THR A 882 6.97 11.34 30.66
N VAL A 883 7.96 12.07 30.12
CA VAL A 883 8.32 12.00 28.71
C VAL A 883 9.07 10.71 28.45
N THR A 884 8.40 9.76 27.79
CA THR A 884 8.94 8.43 27.47
C THR A 884 9.38 8.32 26.00
N ASN A 885 8.97 9.26 25.14
CA ASN A 885 9.34 9.28 23.73
C ASN A 885 9.61 10.69 23.20
N ILE A 886 10.76 10.87 22.56
CA ILE A 886 11.12 12.08 21.81
C ILE A 886 11.35 11.66 20.35
N SER A 887 10.41 11.97 19.46
CA SER A 887 10.40 11.46 18.09
C SER A 887 11.42 12.14 17.16
N ALA A 888 11.54 11.64 15.92
CA ALA A 888 12.55 12.08 14.97
C ALA A 888 12.44 13.58 14.65
N TYR A 889 13.60 14.24 14.59
CA TYR A 889 13.73 15.66 14.25
C TYR A 889 12.97 16.63 15.18
N ALA A 890 12.53 16.20 16.37
CA ALA A 890 11.67 17.00 17.26
C ALA A 890 12.25 18.38 17.59
N PHE A 891 13.57 18.49 17.80
CA PHE A 891 14.29 19.74 18.10
C PHE A 891 15.43 20.00 17.12
N LYS A 892 15.38 19.40 15.91
CA LYS A 892 16.43 19.63 14.91
C LYS A 892 16.47 21.11 14.52
N ASP A 893 17.68 21.65 14.37
CA ASP A 893 17.96 23.05 14.02
C ASP A 893 17.50 24.08 15.09
N CYS A 894 17.34 23.67 16.36
CA CYS A 894 17.21 24.60 17.49
C CYS A 894 18.58 25.19 17.88
N SER A 895 19.13 26.03 17.01
CA SER A 895 20.54 26.43 17.04
C SER A 895 20.97 27.34 18.20
N SER A 896 20.06 27.91 18.97
CA SER A 896 20.39 28.73 20.16
C SER A 896 20.33 27.94 21.47
N MET A 897 20.14 26.62 21.42
CA MET A 897 20.02 25.79 22.61
C MET A 897 21.34 25.79 23.40
N THR A 898 21.28 26.10 24.69
CA THR A 898 22.44 26.15 25.59
C THR A 898 22.47 24.99 26.57
N GLU A 899 21.30 24.40 26.87
CA GLU A 899 21.17 23.27 27.79
C GLU A 899 19.87 22.50 27.53
N ILE A 900 19.93 21.19 27.73
CA ILE A 900 18.77 20.29 27.75
C ILE A 900 18.75 19.61 29.11
N HIS A 901 17.61 19.62 29.79
CA HIS A 901 17.41 18.95 31.07
C HIS A 901 16.40 17.82 30.93
N VAL A 902 16.69 16.66 31.50
CA VAL A 902 15.80 15.50 31.53
C VAL A 902 15.66 15.04 32.98
N SER A 903 14.44 14.97 33.50
CA SER A 903 14.19 14.59 34.90
C SER A 903 13.92 13.10 35.11
N GLY A 904 13.76 12.31 34.04
CA GLY A 904 13.42 10.89 34.15
C GLY A 904 14.60 9.99 34.49
N ASP A 905 14.40 9.05 35.43
CA ASP A 905 15.41 8.07 35.84
C ASP A 905 15.72 7.01 34.77
N ALA A 906 14.86 6.89 33.76
CA ALA A 906 15.07 6.01 32.60
C ALA A 906 15.08 6.82 31.29
N PRO A 907 15.96 6.50 30.34
CA PRO A 907 16.04 7.21 29.08
C PRO A 907 14.78 7.02 28.23
N ALA A 908 14.19 8.12 27.80
CA ALA A 908 13.14 8.12 26.79
C ALA A 908 13.65 7.52 25.47
N THR A 909 12.77 6.91 24.69
CA THR A 909 13.11 6.50 23.31
C THR A 909 13.39 7.74 22.48
N LEU A 910 14.54 7.77 21.80
CA LEU A 910 15.00 8.92 21.01
C LEU A 910 14.98 8.63 19.51
N GLY A 911 14.19 9.40 18.77
CA GLY A 911 14.08 9.31 17.33
C GLY A 911 15.31 9.88 16.61
N THR A 912 15.49 9.44 15.37
CA THR A 912 16.60 9.86 14.51
C THR A 912 16.74 11.39 14.47
N LYS A 913 17.94 11.90 14.75
CA LYS A 913 18.31 13.31 14.64
C LYS A 913 17.45 14.27 15.48
N ALA A 914 16.89 13.79 16.59
CA ALA A 914 16.00 14.58 17.45
C ALA A 914 16.67 15.87 17.97
N PHE A 915 17.98 15.84 18.25
CA PHE A 915 18.76 16.97 18.76
C PHE A 915 19.91 17.38 17.83
N ASP A 916 19.77 17.16 16.52
CA ASP A 916 20.76 17.63 15.53
C ASP A 916 20.76 19.15 15.43
N ASN A 917 21.94 19.75 15.30
CA ASN A 917 22.12 21.21 15.21
C ASN A 917 21.56 22.00 16.40
N THR A 918 21.58 21.42 17.61
CA THR A 918 21.24 22.11 18.88
C THR A 918 22.49 22.65 19.58
N ASN A 919 23.42 23.24 18.81
CA ASN A 919 24.65 23.87 19.31
C ASN A 919 25.57 22.97 20.17
N GLU A 920 25.52 21.64 19.99
CA GLU A 920 26.28 20.68 20.81
C GLU A 920 26.09 20.87 22.33
N CYS A 921 24.94 21.43 22.75
CA CYS A 921 24.71 21.79 24.14
C CYS A 921 24.73 20.57 25.07
N PRO A 922 25.15 20.74 26.34
CA PRO A 922 25.09 19.67 27.34
C PRO A 922 23.65 19.19 27.55
N ILE A 923 23.53 17.89 27.82
CA ILE A 923 22.30 17.21 28.20
C ILE A 923 22.46 16.74 29.65
N TYR A 924 21.73 17.38 30.56
CA TYR A 924 21.72 17.04 31.97
C TYR A 924 20.66 15.99 32.26
N VAL A 925 21.07 14.90 32.89
CA VAL A 925 20.21 13.76 33.28
C VAL A 925 20.47 13.39 34.75
N PRO A 926 19.58 12.62 35.41
CA PRO A 926 19.79 12.24 36.81
C PRO A 926 21.12 11.49 36.98
N SER A 927 21.90 11.85 38.01
CA SER A 927 23.26 11.34 38.21
C SER A 927 23.38 9.81 38.20
N ALA A 928 22.36 9.11 38.70
CA ALA A 928 22.31 7.65 38.71
C ALA A 928 22.02 7.02 37.32
N ALA A 929 21.45 7.79 36.39
CA ALA A 929 21.00 7.32 35.08
C ALA A 929 21.97 7.66 33.93
N VAL A 930 23.07 8.38 34.19
CA VAL A 930 24.00 8.88 33.16
C VAL A 930 24.46 7.79 32.18
N GLU A 931 24.88 6.62 32.68
CA GLU A 931 25.36 5.54 31.83
C GLU A 931 24.24 4.87 31.02
N ALA A 932 23.02 4.82 31.56
CA ALA A 932 21.84 4.35 30.83
C ALA A 932 21.51 5.30 29.68
N TYR A 933 21.55 6.62 29.91
CA TYR A 933 21.34 7.62 28.87
C TYR A 933 22.44 7.61 27.80
N LYS A 934 23.72 7.48 28.17
CA LYS A 934 24.81 7.37 27.18
C LYS A 934 24.67 6.14 26.29
N THR A 935 24.19 5.03 26.87
CA THR A 935 23.96 3.79 26.12
C THR A 935 22.78 3.94 25.17
N ALA A 936 21.64 4.43 25.67
CA ALA A 936 20.42 4.58 24.89
C ALA A 936 20.52 5.68 23.82
N TRP A 937 21.18 6.80 24.14
CA TRP A 937 21.34 7.96 23.26
C TRP A 937 22.78 8.05 22.75
N SER A 938 23.29 6.94 22.22
CA SER A 938 24.69 6.78 21.82
C SER A 938 25.20 7.86 20.87
N ALA A 939 24.34 8.36 19.96
CA ALA A 939 24.67 9.47 19.05
C ALA A 939 24.97 10.80 19.77
N TYR A 940 24.50 10.96 21.01
CA TYR A 940 24.66 12.16 21.84
C TYR A 940 25.44 11.89 23.13
N ALA A 941 26.06 10.72 23.28
CA ALA A 941 26.72 10.30 24.52
C ALA A 941 27.81 11.26 25.02
N SER A 942 28.50 11.96 24.12
CA SER A 942 29.51 12.98 24.46
C SER A 942 28.93 14.24 25.11
N ARG A 943 27.63 14.49 24.93
CA ARG A 943 26.91 15.66 25.46
C ARG A 943 26.26 15.38 26.81
N ILE A 944 26.09 14.11 27.19
CA ILE A 944 25.35 13.69 28.39
C ILE A 944 26.22 13.83 29.64
N GLN A 945 25.69 14.54 30.62
CA GLN A 945 26.35 14.85 31.90
C GLN A 945 25.38 14.64 33.07
N ALA A 946 25.92 14.32 34.23
CA ALA A 946 25.13 14.29 35.46
C ALA A 946 24.60 15.71 35.74
N GLU A 947 23.31 15.81 36.03
CA GLU A 947 22.72 17.05 36.54
C GLU A 947 23.41 17.39 37.86
N ILE A 948 24.21 18.48 37.87
CA ILE A 948 24.85 18.95 39.08
C ILE A 948 23.77 19.61 39.93
N THR A 949 23.21 18.84 40.86
CA THR A 949 22.26 19.38 41.83
C THR A 949 23.03 20.24 42.83
N VAL A 950 23.19 21.52 42.54
CA VAL A 950 23.69 22.47 43.52
C VAL A 950 22.52 22.84 44.43
N GLY A 951 22.17 21.95 45.37
CA GLY A 951 21.14 22.21 46.36
C GLY A 951 20.40 20.96 46.85
N VAL A 952 20.07 20.96 48.14
CA VAL A 952 19.30 19.90 48.79
C VAL A 952 17.81 20.02 48.41
N ASN A 953 17.30 19.07 47.61
CA ASN A 953 15.90 19.08 47.15
C ASN A 953 14.89 18.46 48.15
N ASN A 954 15.34 17.73 49.17
CA ASN A 954 14.48 17.18 50.23
C ASN A 954 15.26 16.93 51.52
N ILE A 955 14.83 17.51 52.65
CA ILE A 955 15.30 17.15 54.00
C ILE A 955 14.15 16.49 54.76
N LYS A 956 14.38 15.29 55.26
CA LYS A 956 13.46 14.60 56.18
C LYS A 956 13.88 14.95 57.62
N VAL A 957 13.05 15.66 58.37
CA VAL A 957 13.27 15.83 59.82
C VAL A 957 13.04 14.47 60.46
N LEU A 958 14.08 13.86 61.01
CA LEU A 958 13.93 12.72 61.91
C LEU A 958 13.55 13.29 63.28
N ASP A 959 12.50 12.74 63.90
CA ASP A 959 11.79 13.31 65.04
C ASP A 959 12.69 13.90 66.14
N GLY A 960 12.38 15.13 66.59
CA GLY A 960 12.80 15.62 67.90
C GLY A 960 13.30 17.06 68.03
N GLU A 961 13.62 17.77 66.94
CA GLU A 961 14.09 19.17 67.03
C GLU A 961 13.38 20.09 66.02
N ASN A 962 12.26 20.66 66.43
CA ASN A 962 11.76 21.87 65.78
C ASN A 962 12.75 23.01 66.07
N ASP A 963 13.09 23.80 65.04
CA ASP A 963 13.94 25.01 65.09
C ASP A 963 15.47 24.82 64.93
N ALA A 964 15.94 23.63 64.55
CA ALA A 964 17.34 23.45 64.13
C ALA A 964 17.63 24.15 62.78
N ILE A 965 18.75 24.87 62.72
CA ILE A 965 19.17 25.68 61.57
C ILE A 965 20.33 24.96 60.87
N TYR A 966 20.27 24.80 59.55
CA TYR A 966 21.29 24.11 58.77
C TYR A 966 21.86 25.00 57.67
N THR A 967 23.13 24.82 57.31
CA THR A 967 23.68 25.37 56.06
C THR A 967 22.99 24.74 54.84
N LEU A 968 23.14 25.33 53.65
CA LEU A 968 22.59 24.76 52.41
C LEU A 968 23.21 23.40 52.05
N ASP A 969 24.36 23.10 52.65
CA ASP A 969 25.17 21.90 52.54
C ASP A 969 24.88 20.90 53.70
N GLY A 970 23.84 21.17 54.52
CA GLY A 970 23.29 20.22 55.48
C GLY A 970 23.99 20.17 56.84
N VAL A 971 24.88 21.13 57.15
CA VAL A 971 25.58 21.19 58.44
C VAL A 971 24.73 21.92 59.47
N LYS A 972 24.50 21.33 60.63
CA LYS A 972 23.75 21.97 61.73
C LYS A 972 24.54 23.17 62.27
N VAL A 973 23.88 24.31 62.40
CA VAL A 973 24.43 25.60 62.81
C VAL A 973 23.85 25.99 64.16
N VAL A 974 24.73 26.18 65.14
CA VAL A 974 24.33 26.57 66.51
C VAL A 974 24.24 28.09 66.67
N ASN A 975 25.00 28.85 65.88
CA ASN A 975 25.02 30.32 65.90
C ASN A 975 24.93 30.89 64.46
N PRO A 976 23.72 31.05 63.92
CA PRO A 976 23.54 31.57 62.56
C PRO A 976 23.89 33.05 62.47
N GLN A 977 24.48 33.46 61.34
CA GLN A 977 24.76 34.87 61.08
C GLN A 977 23.55 35.55 60.45
N LYS A 978 23.23 36.75 60.96
CA LYS A 978 22.17 37.60 60.44
C LYS A 978 22.49 38.04 59.01
N GLY A 979 21.53 37.90 58.10
CA GLY A 979 21.69 38.17 56.67
C GLY A 979 22.10 36.95 55.83
N SER A 980 22.44 35.81 56.45
CA SER A 980 22.80 34.59 55.73
C SER A 980 21.59 33.68 55.47
N ILE A 981 21.71 32.86 54.42
CA ILE A 981 20.68 31.91 53.99
C ILE A 981 20.90 30.56 54.67
N TYR A 982 19.85 30.03 55.29
CA TYR A 982 19.86 28.74 55.97
C TYR A 982 18.63 27.91 55.62
N ILE A 983 18.62 26.66 56.06
CA ILE A 983 17.42 25.81 56.08
C ILE A 983 16.93 25.70 57.52
N VAL A 984 15.66 26.05 57.74
CA VAL A 984 14.97 25.95 59.03
C VAL A 984 13.63 25.27 58.79
N ASN A 985 13.35 24.20 59.54
CA ASN A 985 12.13 23.39 59.41
C ASN A 985 11.82 23.00 57.95
N GLY A 986 12.85 22.59 57.20
CA GLY A 986 12.74 22.17 55.80
C GLY A 986 12.52 23.28 54.77
N LYS A 987 12.57 24.57 55.17
CA LYS A 987 12.41 25.70 54.25
C LYS A 987 13.67 26.56 54.21
N LYS A 988 14.02 27.03 53.01
CA LYS A 988 15.08 28.02 52.80
C LYS A 988 14.62 29.37 53.35
N VAL A 989 15.35 29.92 54.31
CA VAL A 989 15.05 31.20 54.96
C VAL A 989 16.30 32.07 55.00
N ILE A 990 16.11 33.39 54.88
CA ILE A 990 17.14 34.37 55.24
C ILE A 990 16.87 34.77 56.68
N LEU A 991 17.82 34.55 57.58
CA LEU A 991 17.68 34.99 58.97
C LEU A 991 17.87 36.50 59.01
N ARG A 992 16.75 37.20 59.16
CA ARG A 992 16.67 38.66 59.10
C ARG A 992 17.05 39.37 60.38
#